data_AF-A0AAV9VJP4-F1
#
_entry.id   AF-A0AAV9VJP4-F1
#
_cell.length_a   1.000
_cell.length_b   1.000
_cell.length_c   1.000
_cell.angle_alpha   90.00
_cell.angle_beta   90.00
_cell.angle_gamma   90.00
#
_symmetry.space_group_name_H-M   'P 1'
#
loop_
_entity.id
_entity.type
_entity.pdbx_description
1 polymer ?
#
loop_
_entity_poly.entity_id
_entity_poly.type
_entity_poly.pdbx_seq_one_letter_code
_entity_poly.pdbx_strand_id
1 'polypeptide(L)'
;MKPIYILTGLLPSVFAQQTVWGQCGGQGWTGPTSCIDSCCVSSNPWYHQCIPGGNCGTTAVTTTTTSTRTSSLTPRDTTSPSTTSRPTTASVTSSSTSNTTKPPSTTSRETTSPSSIRTTTTRSIATLSTITKSTTSSAPVGLFTNPVVYSDYADNDVFKGPDGAYYLSSSNMHFSPGAPILKSFDLVNWEPIGHSVPFIDNGDSYNMVGGTAYRGGTWASTMRYRASNGKWYWIGCMNFWVTFIYTADNAAGPWTKSGTIYKCYYDCGLLIDDDDKMYVVYGGSSINLAQLTIDGLGEASSQLIFEQPSGVSGMEGNRMYKRNGLYYILNDYPSIGATYIWKSTSPWGPWEYKQLHNGLTSPVAGGGSPHQGSLVNTGNNNWYFVSFTWAYPAGRMPVLAPITWGSDGFASMVTDNNGGWGLTYPNPLPTVPTANWYRTDTFSSGKLGPHWEFNHNPDNTKYSVATGGVTLNACSITTNILTARNTLTTRLYGPTPQGTIILDFNNIADGDRTGLAAFRDKTAWIGISRDGSDYKLTVVHSVILSEETWTASSNGTVNAEKSIAKGNGKIWFRGNLDARPTGTKLVQFSYSTDGTTFTNFGDPFTLYTNWAYFMGYRWGVFNYATKALGGSVKLTSFVGGQYTP
;
A
#
# COMPACT_ATOMS: atom_id res chain seq x y z
N MET A 1 14.04 65.44 -46.36
CA MET A 1 13.14 64.55 -45.59
C MET A 1 13.68 64.48 -44.16
N LYS A 2 12.86 64.34 -43.12
CA LYS A 2 13.33 64.33 -41.73
C LYS A 2 13.94 62.97 -41.35
N PRO A 3 15.04 62.90 -40.59
CA PRO A 3 15.52 61.64 -40.02
C PRO A 3 14.58 61.16 -38.91
N ILE A 4 14.42 59.84 -38.80
CA ILE A 4 13.70 59.19 -37.70
C ILE A 4 14.73 58.74 -36.66
N TYR A 5 14.55 59.18 -35.40
CA TYR A 5 15.37 58.71 -34.29
C TYR A 5 14.82 57.36 -33.79
N ILE A 6 15.65 56.33 -33.75
CA ILE A 6 15.34 55.05 -33.11
C ILE A 6 15.73 55.15 -31.64
N LEU A 7 14.75 55.03 -30.74
CA LEU A 7 14.96 55.06 -29.29
C LEU A 7 15.24 53.64 -28.78
N THR A 8 16.51 53.29 -28.55
CA THR A 8 16.89 52.01 -27.95
C THR A 8 16.64 52.03 -26.44
N GLY A 9 15.47 51.54 -26.00
CA GLY A 9 15.20 51.31 -24.58
C GLY A 9 15.99 50.13 -24.03
N LEU A 10 16.70 50.32 -22.92
CA LEU A 10 17.22 49.20 -22.14
C LEU A 10 16.05 48.50 -21.43
N LEU A 11 15.82 47.23 -21.74
CA LEU A 11 15.03 46.36 -20.88
C LEU A 11 15.85 46.04 -19.61
N PRO A 12 15.31 46.21 -18.40
CA PRO A 12 15.97 45.72 -17.20
C PRO A 12 15.97 44.18 -17.22
N SER A 13 17.14 43.58 -17.00
CA SER A 13 17.26 42.13 -16.83
C SER A 13 16.54 41.72 -15.55
N VAL A 14 15.31 41.19 -15.68
CA VAL A 14 14.59 40.58 -14.56
C VAL A 14 15.33 39.31 -14.18
N PHE A 15 16.16 39.40 -13.15
CA PHE A 15 16.66 38.22 -12.46
C PHE A 15 15.45 37.44 -11.95
N ALA A 16 15.21 36.25 -12.51
CA ALA A 16 14.20 35.36 -11.99
C ALA A 16 14.48 35.11 -10.51
N GLN A 17 13.43 35.21 -9.69
CA GLN A 17 13.48 34.86 -8.28
C GLN A 17 12.63 33.60 -8.09
N GLN A 18 13.11 32.70 -7.25
CA GLN A 18 12.37 31.52 -6.86
C GLN A 18 11.29 31.86 -5.86
N THR A 19 10.13 31.24 -6.04
CA THR A 19 9.05 31.26 -5.05
C THR A 19 9.54 30.70 -3.73
N VAL A 20 8.87 31.09 -2.64
CA VAL A 20 8.99 30.41 -1.35
C VAL A 20 8.88 28.89 -1.53
N TRP A 21 9.74 28.13 -0.86
CA TRP A 21 9.95 26.67 -0.99
C TRP A 21 10.51 26.17 -2.33
N GLY A 22 10.84 27.05 -3.29
CA GLY A 22 11.53 26.69 -4.53
C GLY A 22 13.00 26.29 -4.30
N GLN A 23 13.56 25.47 -5.21
CA GLN A 23 14.99 25.16 -5.21
C GLN A 23 15.78 26.39 -5.68
N CYS A 24 16.80 26.78 -4.92
CA CYS A 24 17.62 27.98 -5.17
C CYS A 24 19.13 27.68 -5.30
N GLY A 25 19.51 26.41 -5.38
CA GLY A 25 20.91 26.01 -5.47
C GLY A 25 21.14 24.51 -5.30
N GLY A 26 22.42 24.15 -5.26
CA GLY A 26 22.91 22.78 -5.29
C GLY A 26 23.78 22.51 -6.52
N GLN A 27 24.65 21.50 -6.45
CA GLN A 27 25.43 21.02 -7.58
C GLN A 27 24.51 20.60 -8.73
N GLY A 28 24.79 21.10 -9.94
CA GLY A 28 23.96 20.87 -11.13
C GLY A 28 22.74 21.79 -11.28
N TRP A 29 22.41 22.64 -10.29
CA TRP A 29 21.30 23.59 -10.43
C TRP A 29 21.63 24.73 -11.40
N THR A 30 20.84 24.83 -12.47
CA THR A 30 20.94 25.91 -13.49
C THR A 30 19.78 26.90 -13.41
N GLY A 31 18.86 26.73 -12.46
CA GLY A 31 17.74 27.62 -12.24
C GLY A 31 18.10 28.87 -11.40
N PRO A 32 17.10 29.67 -11.01
CA PRO A 32 17.34 30.90 -10.26
C PRO A 32 17.82 30.62 -8.83
N THR A 33 18.60 31.53 -8.26
CA THR A 33 19.28 31.35 -6.96
C THR A 33 18.89 32.37 -5.88
N SER A 34 18.17 33.42 -6.25
CA SER A 34 17.55 34.38 -5.32
C SER A 34 16.11 33.98 -5.00
N CYS A 35 15.64 34.29 -3.80
CA CYS A 35 14.34 33.87 -3.28
C CYS A 35 13.43 35.07 -3.02
N ILE A 36 12.13 34.92 -3.26
CA ILE A 36 11.09 35.90 -2.91
C ILE A 36 10.78 35.77 -1.42
N ASP A 37 10.90 36.86 -0.65
CA ASP A 37 10.54 37.00 0.77
C ASP A 37 11.03 35.86 1.70
N SER A 38 12.15 35.25 1.34
CA SER A 38 12.73 34.08 2.00
C SER A 38 14.22 33.97 1.69
N CYS A 39 14.95 33.13 2.41
CA CYS A 39 16.41 32.98 2.26
C CYS A 39 16.77 31.62 1.66
N CYS A 40 17.80 31.59 0.80
CA CYS A 40 18.28 30.34 0.22
C CYS A 40 19.13 29.56 1.23
N VAL A 41 18.62 28.43 1.72
CA VAL A 41 19.25 27.59 2.75
C VAL A 41 19.73 26.28 2.12
N SER A 42 21.01 25.93 2.33
CA SER A 42 21.54 24.64 1.88
C SER A 42 21.00 23.50 2.75
N SER A 43 20.39 22.49 2.12
CA SER A 43 19.98 21.24 2.79
C SER A 43 21.07 20.18 2.64
N ASN A 44 21.64 20.07 1.45
CA ASN A 44 22.77 19.20 1.13
C ASN A 44 23.50 19.72 -0.12
N PRO A 45 24.68 19.17 -0.51
CA PRO A 45 25.46 19.68 -1.65
C PRO A 45 24.73 19.75 -3.00
N TRP A 46 23.64 18.99 -3.19
CA TRP A 46 22.84 18.93 -4.42
C TRP A 46 21.53 19.71 -4.35
N TYR A 47 21.14 20.24 -3.17
CA TYR A 47 19.85 20.90 -2.99
C TYR A 47 19.87 22.02 -1.94
N HIS A 48 19.59 23.24 -2.37
CA HIS A 48 19.31 24.40 -1.51
C HIS A 48 17.87 24.89 -1.76
N GLN A 49 17.17 25.37 -0.73
CA GLN A 49 15.74 25.76 -0.81
C GLN A 49 15.47 27.16 -0.26
N CYS A 50 14.49 27.86 -0.82
CA CYS A 50 13.97 29.12 -0.31
C CYS A 50 13.10 28.91 0.94
N ILE A 51 13.57 29.30 2.13
CA ILE A 51 12.87 29.09 3.41
C ILE A 51 12.48 30.43 4.06
N PRO A 52 11.19 30.65 4.42
CA PRO A 52 10.75 31.82 5.18
C PRO A 52 11.46 31.95 6.52
N GLY A 53 11.87 33.16 6.88
CA GLY A 53 12.52 33.43 8.17
C GLY A 53 13.91 32.80 8.35
N GLY A 54 14.52 32.25 7.30
CA GLY A 54 15.92 31.85 7.34
C GLY A 54 16.86 33.04 7.59
N ASN A 55 17.99 32.83 8.26
CA ASN A 55 18.99 33.87 8.44
C ASN A 55 19.76 34.11 7.12
N CYS A 56 19.43 35.17 6.39
CA CYS A 56 20.22 35.67 5.26
C CYS A 56 21.55 36.29 5.75
N GLY A 57 22.49 35.44 6.17
CA GLY A 57 23.80 35.86 6.67
C GLY A 57 24.69 36.43 5.57
N THR A 58 25.12 37.69 5.73
CA THR A 58 26.14 38.30 4.87
C THR A 58 27.51 37.67 5.15
N THR A 59 28.07 36.92 4.21
CA THR A 59 29.48 36.49 4.25
C THR A 59 30.05 36.48 2.84
N ALA A 60 31.21 37.14 2.65
CA ALA A 60 31.78 37.36 1.33
C ALA A 60 32.36 36.09 0.71
N VAL A 61 32.12 35.90 -0.59
CA VAL A 61 32.70 34.79 -1.36
C VAL A 61 34.22 34.97 -1.44
N THR A 62 34.96 34.02 -0.86
CA THR A 62 36.41 33.91 -1.04
C THR A 62 36.69 32.74 -1.98
N THR A 63 36.99 33.06 -3.25
CA THR A 63 37.22 32.07 -4.30
C THR A 63 38.55 31.33 -4.07
N THR A 64 38.50 30.01 -3.86
CA THR A 64 39.71 29.17 -3.74
C THR A 64 39.77 28.14 -4.87
N THR A 65 40.36 28.54 -5.99
CA THR A 65 40.67 27.64 -7.11
C THR A 65 41.72 26.61 -6.69
N THR A 66 41.41 25.32 -6.77
CA THR A 66 42.39 24.25 -6.51
C THR A 66 42.71 23.52 -7.82
N SER A 67 43.99 23.46 -8.18
CA SER A 67 44.45 22.91 -9.46
C SER A 67 44.63 21.38 -9.43
N THR A 68 44.34 20.73 -10.55
CA THR A 68 44.66 19.31 -10.79
C THR A 68 46.17 19.06 -10.80
N ARG A 69 46.63 17.98 -10.17
CA ARG A 69 48.01 17.49 -10.34
C ARG A 69 48.09 15.96 -10.35
N THR A 70 48.95 15.42 -11.21
CA THR A 70 49.04 13.98 -11.51
C THR A 70 50.44 13.45 -11.23
N SER A 71 50.52 12.30 -10.55
CA SER A 71 51.75 11.48 -10.35
C SER A 71 51.31 10.10 -9.84
N SER A 72 51.34 9.02 -10.63
CA SER A 72 52.48 8.22 -11.11
C SER A 72 53.01 7.20 -10.07
N LEU A 73 53.26 5.97 -10.51
CA LEU A 73 53.40 4.75 -9.68
C LEU A 73 54.85 4.22 -9.57
N THR A 74 55.01 3.20 -8.72
CA THR A 74 56.13 2.21 -8.66
C THR A 74 57.37 2.63 -7.83
N PRO A 75 58.29 1.70 -7.43
CA PRO A 75 58.13 1.00 -6.14
C PRO A 75 59.42 0.84 -5.31
N ARG A 76 59.32 0.36 -4.05
CA ARG A 76 60.43 -0.32 -3.37
C ARG A 76 59.97 -1.28 -2.26
N ASP A 77 60.85 -2.21 -1.90
CA ASP A 77 60.56 -3.42 -1.12
C ASP A 77 61.60 -3.65 0.00
N THR A 78 61.20 -4.31 1.09
CA THR A 78 62.01 -4.75 2.28
C THR A 78 62.79 -3.65 3.06
N THR A 79 62.95 -3.68 4.39
CA THR A 79 63.21 -4.79 5.33
C THR A 79 62.51 -4.63 6.72
N SER A 80 62.66 -5.64 7.60
CA SER A 80 62.11 -5.76 8.97
C SER A 80 63.24 -5.66 10.04
N PRO A 81 63.07 -5.85 11.37
CA PRO A 81 61.86 -6.20 12.17
C PRO A 81 61.67 -5.45 13.53
N SER A 82 60.53 -5.65 14.22
CA SER A 82 60.45 -6.32 15.56
C SER A 82 59.15 -6.05 16.36
N THR A 83 58.55 -7.13 16.93
CA THR A 83 57.69 -7.19 18.15
C THR A 83 56.33 -6.43 18.18
N THR A 84 55.24 -6.88 18.84
CA THR A 84 55.03 -8.03 19.76
C THR A 84 53.60 -8.63 19.71
N SER A 85 53.51 -9.95 19.91
CA SER A 85 52.43 -10.74 20.57
C SER A 85 50.92 -10.54 20.25
N ARG A 86 50.33 -11.57 19.65
CA ARG A 86 48.97 -12.10 19.94
C ARG A 86 49.03 -13.64 20.01
N PRO A 87 48.39 -14.32 20.98
CA PRO A 87 48.14 -15.77 20.94
C PRO A 87 46.69 -16.12 20.53
N THR A 88 46.44 -17.36 20.09
CA THR A 88 45.08 -17.93 19.85
C THR A 88 45.11 -19.45 20.01
N THR A 89 44.11 -20.08 20.66
CA THR A 89 43.88 -21.56 20.74
C THR A 89 45.01 -22.41 21.39
N ALA A 90 44.80 -23.63 21.93
CA ALA A 90 43.76 -24.64 21.70
C ALA A 90 43.37 -25.45 22.99
N SER A 91 42.71 -26.60 22.82
CA SER A 91 41.98 -27.39 23.85
C SER A 91 42.59 -28.75 24.23
N VAL A 92 42.35 -29.25 25.45
CA VAL A 92 42.51 -30.67 25.85
C VAL A 92 41.42 -31.11 26.86
N THR A 93 40.99 -32.38 26.81
CA THR A 93 40.04 -33.10 27.70
C THR A 93 40.77 -33.66 28.96
N SER A 94 40.23 -34.22 30.06
CA SER A 94 38.97 -34.95 30.41
C SER A 94 38.96 -35.31 31.92
N SER A 95 37.82 -35.76 32.49
CA SER A 95 37.69 -36.85 33.51
C SER A 95 36.24 -36.90 34.10
N SER A 96 35.85 -38.02 34.74
CA SER A 96 34.44 -38.29 35.11
C SER A 96 34.21 -39.45 36.11
N THR A 97 33.17 -39.35 36.94
CA THR A 97 32.53 -40.43 37.75
C THR A 97 31.01 -40.12 37.87
N SER A 98 30.07 -40.92 37.34
CA SER A 98 29.43 -42.15 37.91
C SER A 98 28.55 -41.88 39.15
N ASN A 99 27.30 -42.38 39.27
CA ASN A 99 26.80 -43.75 38.97
C ASN A 99 25.29 -43.87 38.57
N THR A 100 25.00 -44.97 37.85
CA THR A 100 23.79 -45.86 37.72
C THR A 100 22.45 -45.51 38.42
N THR A 101 21.24 -45.90 37.93
CA THR A 101 20.80 -47.27 37.49
C THR A 101 19.67 -47.28 36.42
N LYS A 102 19.43 -48.45 35.78
CA LYS A 102 18.36 -48.77 34.80
C LYS A 102 17.94 -50.26 34.92
N PRO A 103 16.84 -50.77 34.27
CA PRO A 103 17.00 -51.92 33.34
C PRO A 103 16.01 -51.90 32.08
N PRO A 104 15.20 -52.94 31.63
CA PRO A 104 15.07 -53.20 30.16
C PRO A 104 13.73 -53.76 29.54
N SER A 105 13.27 -53.23 28.39
CA SER A 105 12.66 -54.05 27.31
C SER A 105 12.72 -53.30 25.96
N THR A 106 13.41 -53.71 24.88
CA THR A 106 13.29 -54.91 23.98
C THR A 106 11.96 -54.93 23.20
N THR A 107 11.88 -55.12 21.87
CA THR A 107 12.83 -55.58 20.80
C THR A 107 12.28 -55.09 19.43
N SER A 108 12.85 -55.25 18.21
CA SER A 108 14.05 -55.93 17.63
C SER A 108 14.49 -55.21 16.32
N ARG A 109 15.32 -55.85 15.45
CA ARG A 109 15.74 -55.38 14.11
C ARG A 109 16.23 -56.57 13.27
N GLU A 110 16.01 -56.60 11.95
CA GLU A 110 16.66 -57.59 11.07
C GLU A 110 16.85 -57.08 9.61
N THR A 111 17.90 -57.56 8.94
CA THR A 111 18.29 -57.20 7.55
C THR A 111 19.19 -58.29 6.94
N THR A 112 18.84 -58.84 5.77
CA THR A 112 19.68 -59.78 5.00
C THR A 112 19.54 -59.58 3.48
N SER A 113 20.58 -59.96 2.73
CA SER A 113 20.74 -59.81 1.27
C SER A 113 22.06 -60.50 0.84
N PRO A 114 22.34 -60.86 -0.44
CA PRO A 114 21.48 -61.15 -1.59
C PRO A 114 21.66 -62.60 -2.11
N SER A 115 21.06 -62.95 -3.26
CA SER A 115 21.54 -64.02 -4.15
C SER A 115 21.09 -63.79 -5.60
N SER A 116 21.76 -64.41 -6.57
CA SER A 116 21.64 -64.08 -8.00
C SER A 116 21.24 -65.27 -8.88
N ILE A 117 20.37 -65.02 -9.86
CA ILE A 117 20.13 -65.87 -11.04
C ILE A 117 20.11 -64.95 -12.27
N ARG A 118 20.64 -65.44 -13.39
CA ARG A 118 20.84 -64.70 -14.65
C ARG A 118 20.03 -65.37 -15.77
N THR A 119 19.00 -64.71 -16.26
CA THR A 119 18.17 -65.19 -17.38
C THR A 119 18.18 -64.17 -18.52
N THR A 120 18.40 -64.65 -19.75
CA THR A 120 18.57 -63.80 -20.94
C THR A 120 17.27 -63.70 -21.73
N THR A 121 16.77 -62.48 -21.98
CA THR A 121 15.63 -62.24 -22.89
C THR A 121 15.85 -60.99 -23.73
N THR A 122 15.34 -61.01 -24.96
CA THR A 122 15.62 -60.08 -26.07
C THR A 122 15.14 -58.64 -25.82
N ARG A 123 15.92 -57.65 -26.25
CA ARG A 123 15.46 -56.25 -26.34
C ARG A 123 14.50 -56.07 -27.53
N SER A 124 13.24 -55.77 -27.24
CA SER A 124 12.33 -55.13 -28.22
C SER A 124 12.24 -53.64 -27.91
N ILE A 125 12.35 -52.79 -28.94
CA ILE A 125 12.22 -51.34 -28.77
C ILE A 125 10.72 -51.00 -28.73
N ALA A 126 10.18 -50.83 -27.52
CA ALA A 126 8.84 -50.29 -27.34
C ALA A 126 8.91 -48.75 -27.35
N THR A 127 8.31 -48.13 -28.38
CA THR A 127 8.07 -46.69 -28.39
C THR A 127 7.06 -46.34 -27.29
N LEU A 128 7.47 -45.56 -26.29
CA LEU A 128 6.53 -44.97 -25.34
C LEU A 128 5.69 -43.92 -26.06
N SER A 129 4.53 -44.34 -26.58
CA SER A 129 3.46 -43.41 -26.92
C SER A 129 2.98 -42.76 -25.62
N THR A 130 3.38 -41.51 -25.42
CA THR A 130 2.91 -40.70 -24.28
C THR A 130 1.42 -40.44 -24.45
N ILE A 131 0.61 -41.20 -23.72
CA ILE A 131 -0.82 -40.94 -23.58
C ILE A 131 -0.98 -39.63 -22.81
N THR A 132 -1.02 -38.52 -23.54
CA THR A 132 -1.46 -37.23 -23.04
C THR A 132 -2.91 -37.36 -22.63
N LYS A 133 -3.13 -37.68 -21.35
CA LYS A 133 -4.44 -37.77 -20.73
C LYS A 133 -5.06 -36.37 -20.76
N SER A 134 -5.77 -36.07 -21.85
CA SER A 134 -6.48 -34.80 -22.04
C SER A 134 -7.53 -34.65 -20.96
N THR A 135 -7.14 -34.00 -19.86
CA THR A 135 -8.07 -33.48 -18.88
C THR A 135 -8.79 -32.32 -19.53
N THR A 136 -9.89 -32.63 -20.20
CA THR A 136 -10.91 -31.64 -20.57
C THR A 136 -11.40 -30.99 -19.28
N SER A 137 -10.76 -29.88 -18.91
CA SER A 137 -11.17 -29.06 -17.78
C SER A 137 -12.57 -28.54 -18.10
N SER A 138 -13.58 -29.17 -17.50
CA SER A 138 -14.94 -28.63 -17.49
C SER A 138 -14.85 -27.18 -17.02
N ALA A 139 -15.55 -26.27 -17.71
CA ALA A 139 -15.65 -24.89 -17.26
C ALA A 139 -16.13 -24.87 -15.80
N PRO A 140 -15.58 -24.00 -14.93
CA PRO A 140 -15.98 -23.96 -13.53
C PRO A 140 -17.48 -23.72 -13.42
N VAL A 141 -18.15 -24.52 -12.59
CA VAL A 141 -19.60 -24.47 -12.45
C VAL A 141 -20.01 -23.27 -11.59
N GLY A 142 -21.08 -22.60 -11.99
CA GLY A 142 -21.65 -21.46 -11.27
C GLY A 142 -21.12 -20.10 -11.74
N LEU A 143 -21.63 -19.05 -11.09
CA LEU A 143 -21.31 -17.66 -11.34
C LEU A 143 -20.69 -17.03 -10.08
N PHE A 144 -19.89 -15.99 -10.26
CA PHE A 144 -19.58 -15.02 -9.21
C PHE A 144 -20.36 -13.72 -9.43
N THR A 145 -20.41 -12.89 -8.39
CA THR A 145 -21.07 -11.57 -8.40
C THR A 145 -20.03 -10.48 -8.11
N ASN A 146 -20.09 -9.37 -8.84
CA ASN A 146 -19.28 -8.17 -8.60
C ASN A 146 -19.90 -7.27 -7.50
N PRO A 147 -19.09 -6.56 -6.70
CA PRO A 147 -17.63 -6.54 -6.69
C PRO A 147 -17.06 -7.78 -5.96
N VAL A 148 -15.95 -8.33 -6.46
CA VAL A 148 -15.30 -9.51 -5.85
C VAL A 148 -14.74 -9.23 -4.45
N VAL A 149 -14.44 -7.96 -4.15
CA VAL A 149 -14.14 -7.49 -2.80
C VAL A 149 -14.92 -6.19 -2.53
N TYR A 150 -15.93 -6.25 -1.67
CA TYR A 150 -16.66 -5.05 -1.23
C TYR A 150 -15.87 -4.36 -0.09
N SER A 151 -14.73 -3.77 -0.45
CA SER A 151 -13.83 -2.99 0.43
C SER A 151 -12.84 -2.19 -0.41
N ASP A 152 -12.24 -1.15 0.19
CA ASP A 152 -11.29 -0.21 -0.44
C ASP A 152 -9.91 -0.85 -0.71
N TYR A 153 -9.73 -1.45 -1.89
CA TYR A 153 -8.50 -2.11 -2.34
C TYR A 153 -8.16 -1.66 -3.76
N ALA A 154 -7.67 -0.43 -3.85
CA ALA A 154 -7.50 0.32 -5.10
C ALA A 154 -6.13 0.13 -5.77
N ASP A 155 -6.00 0.69 -6.97
CA ASP A 155 -4.74 0.82 -7.72
C ASP A 155 -4.01 -0.53 -7.89
N ASN A 156 -4.78 -1.58 -8.16
CA ASN A 156 -4.33 -2.96 -7.97
C ASN A 156 -3.21 -3.38 -8.94
N ASP A 157 -2.31 -4.25 -8.49
CA ASP A 157 -1.44 -5.08 -9.34
C ASP A 157 -1.68 -6.55 -8.99
N VAL A 158 -2.20 -7.32 -9.95
CA VAL A 158 -2.64 -8.71 -9.78
C VAL A 158 -1.84 -9.65 -10.68
N PHE A 159 -1.24 -10.67 -10.07
CA PHE A 159 -0.44 -11.67 -10.75
C PHE A 159 -0.55 -13.05 -10.07
N LYS A 160 -0.06 -14.09 -10.74
CA LYS A 160 -0.01 -15.46 -10.21
C LYS A 160 1.33 -15.71 -9.52
N GLY A 161 1.28 -16.20 -8.28
CA GLY A 161 2.45 -16.56 -7.47
C GLY A 161 2.98 -17.98 -7.74
N PRO A 162 4.13 -18.34 -7.15
CA PRO A 162 4.79 -19.63 -7.36
C PRO A 162 4.04 -20.83 -6.79
N ASP A 163 3.13 -20.62 -5.83
CA ASP A 163 2.27 -21.65 -5.24
C ASP A 163 0.96 -21.86 -6.01
N GLY A 164 0.79 -21.17 -7.14
CA GLY A 164 -0.41 -21.23 -7.97
C GLY A 164 -1.56 -20.33 -7.52
N ALA A 165 -1.43 -19.61 -6.41
CA ALA A 165 -2.38 -18.59 -5.99
C ALA A 165 -2.23 -17.29 -6.81
N TYR A 166 -3.22 -16.42 -6.69
CA TYR A 166 -3.22 -15.05 -7.18
C TYR A 166 -3.00 -14.08 -6.02
N TYR A 167 -2.20 -13.05 -6.29
CA TYR A 167 -1.82 -12.03 -5.33
C TYR A 167 -2.22 -10.67 -5.87
N LEU A 168 -2.82 -9.85 -5.01
CA LEU A 168 -3.24 -8.48 -5.32
C LEU A 168 -2.51 -7.54 -4.36
N SER A 169 -1.60 -6.72 -4.88
CA SER A 169 -1.09 -5.53 -4.17
C SER A 169 -2.07 -4.38 -4.40
N SER A 170 -2.38 -3.58 -3.38
CA SER A 170 -3.21 -2.37 -3.50
C SER A 170 -2.51 -1.15 -2.90
N SER A 171 -2.98 0.06 -3.23
CA SER A 171 -2.60 1.27 -2.50
C SER A 171 -3.32 1.37 -1.16
N ASN A 172 -2.73 2.10 -0.21
CA ASN A 172 -3.42 2.59 0.99
C ASN A 172 -2.88 3.95 1.49
N MET A 173 -2.15 4.69 0.66
CA MET A 173 -1.65 6.03 0.98
C MET A 173 -0.83 6.02 2.28
N HIS A 174 -1.16 6.90 3.23
CA HIS A 174 -0.44 7.12 4.49
C HIS A 174 -0.83 6.18 5.63
N PHE A 175 -1.68 5.17 5.38
CA PHE A 175 -1.97 4.14 6.38
C PHE A 175 -0.76 3.20 6.54
N SER A 176 -0.42 2.88 7.79
CA SER A 176 0.80 2.14 8.15
C SER A 176 0.46 0.87 8.96
N PRO A 177 0.88 -0.34 8.53
CA PRO A 177 1.72 -0.63 7.38
C PRO A 177 1.04 -0.32 6.02
N GLY A 178 1.88 -0.02 5.04
CA GLY A 178 1.51 0.40 3.70
C GLY A 178 1.53 -0.72 2.65
N ALA A 179 0.84 -0.52 1.52
CA ALA A 179 0.74 -1.45 0.41
C ALA A 179 0.23 -2.86 0.83
N PRO A 180 -1.05 -2.98 1.22
CA PRO A 180 -1.66 -4.25 1.59
C PRO A 180 -1.65 -5.28 0.46
N ILE A 181 -1.65 -6.55 0.85
CA ILE A 181 -1.64 -7.69 -0.06
C ILE A 181 -2.83 -8.59 0.26
N LEU A 182 -3.63 -8.90 -0.77
CA LEU A 182 -4.61 -9.97 -0.74
C LEU A 182 -4.09 -11.22 -1.48
N LYS A 183 -4.59 -12.38 -1.08
CA LYS A 183 -4.39 -13.68 -1.74
C LYS A 183 -5.73 -14.31 -2.13
N SER A 184 -5.77 -15.03 -3.24
CA SER A 184 -6.91 -15.84 -3.70
C SER A 184 -6.41 -17.05 -4.49
N PHE A 185 -7.18 -18.13 -4.59
CA PHE A 185 -6.90 -19.22 -5.54
C PHE A 185 -7.82 -19.19 -6.78
N ASP A 186 -8.83 -18.32 -6.79
CA ASP A 186 -9.91 -18.31 -7.79
C ASP A 186 -10.31 -16.91 -8.29
N LEU A 187 -9.54 -15.85 -7.96
CA LEU A 187 -9.82 -14.44 -8.27
C LEU A 187 -11.13 -13.85 -7.70
N VAL A 188 -11.90 -14.62 -6.92
CA VAL A 188 -13.22 -14.23 -6.39
C VAL A 188 -13.19 -14.22 -4.87
N ASN A 189 -12.75 -15.31 -4.25
CA ASN A 189 -12.57 -15.44 -2.82
C ASN A 189 -11.16 -14.98 -2.46
N TRP A 190 -11.08 -13.78 -1.85
CA TRP A 190 -9.82 -13.17 -1.42
C TRP A 190 -9.69 -13.15 0.11
N GLU A 191 -8.45 -13.11 0.61
CA GLU A 191 -8.10 -12.89 2.02
C GLU A 191 -6.91 -11.93 2.16
N PRO A 192 -6.87 -11.05 3.18
CA PRO A 192 -5.69 -10.20 3.44
C PRO A 192 -4.59 -11.02 4.13
N ILE A 193 -3.36 -10.95 3.61
CA ILE A 193 -2.23 -11.76 4.11
C ILE A 193 -1.07 -10.97 4.72
N GLY A 194 -0.93 -9.68 4.38
CA GLY A 194 0.21 -8.86 4.82
C GLY A 194 0.31 -7.55 4.06
N HIS A 195 1.49 -6.90 4.16
CA HIS A 195 1.78 -5.57 3.64
C HIS A 195 3.23 -5.49 3.15
N SER A 196 3.45 -4.87 1.99
CA SER A 196 4.80 -4.74 1.41
C SER A 196 5.66 -3.68 2.10
N VAL A 197 5.04 -2.67 2.72
CA VAL A 197 5.72 -1.54 3.36
C VAL A 197 5.42 -1.57 4.87
N PRO A 198 6.21 -2.26 5.72
CA PRO A 198 5.89 -2.43 7.14
C PRO A 198 5.94 -1.12 7.95
N PHE A 199 6.60 -0.09 7.42
CA PHE A 199 6.71 1.25 7.99
C PHE A 199 7.05 2.23 6.86
N ILE A 200 6.41 3.41 6.82
CA ILE A 200 6.63 4.41 5.76
C ILE A 200 7.79 5.32 6.16
N ASP A 201 9.01 4.92 5.78
CA ASP A 201 10.24 5.66 6.03
C ASP A 201 10.52 6.65 4.88
N ASN A 202 9.79 7.78 4.89
CA ASN A 202 9.82 8.84 3.88
C ASN A 202 9.54 10.26 4.43
N GLY A 203 10.06 10.55 5.63
CA GLY A 203 10.00 11.87 6.28
C GLY A 203 9.06 11.98 7.49
N ASP A 204 9.32 12.98 8.34
CA ASP A 204 8.72 13.11 9.68
C ASP A 204 7.21 13.31 9.72
N SER A 205 6.61 13.84 8.65
CA SER A 205 5.16 13.99 8.52
C SER A 205 4.43 12.63 8.51
N TYR A 206 5.08 11.55 8.09
CA TYR A 206 4.54 10.18 8.22
C TYR A 206 4.55 9.68 9.66
N ASN A 207 5.36 10.27 10.54
CA ASN A 207 5.35 10.03 11.98
C ASN A 207 4.43 11.01 12.72
N MET A 208 3.69 11.86 11.99
CA MET A 208 2.92 13.02 12.49
C MET A 208 3.78 14.00 13.32
N VAL A 209 5.06 14.15 12.96
CA VAL A 209 6.00 15.10 13.56
C VAL A 209 6.17 16.29 12.61
N GLY A 210 6.01 17.52 13.13
CA GLY A 210 6.08 18.76 12.34
C GLY A 210 4.90 19.00 11.37
N GLY A 211 4.04 18.01 11.14
CA GLY A 211 2.89 18.08 10.24
C GLY A 211 2.26 16.70 10.05
N THR A 212 1.48 16.52 8.99
CA THR A 212 0.83 15.25 8.61
C THR A 212 1.03 14.95 7.13
N ALA A 213 1.11 13.67 6.77
CA ALA A 213 1.30 13.17 5.41
C ALA A 213 -0.03 12.67 4.77
N TYR A 214 -1.18 13.29 5.07
CA TYR A 214 -2.46 12.91 4.47
C TYR A 214 -2.39 12.94 2.93
N ARG A 215 -2.92 11.89 2.28
CA ARG A 215 -2.81 11.58 0.84
C ARG A 215 -1.37 11.34 0.33
N GLY A 216 -0.35 11.37 1.19
CA GLY A 216 0.97 10.84 0.87
C GLY A 216 0.98 9.30 0.93
N GLY A 217 2.17 8.71 0.80
CA GLY A 217 2.43 7.30 1.09
C GLY A 217 2.35 6.40 -0.14
N THR A 218 1.74 5.22 0.00
CA THR A 218 1.65 4.23 -1.08
C THR A 218 0.55 4.59 -2.08
N TRP A 219 0.95 5.20 -3.20
CA TRP A 219 0.12 5.45 -4.38
C TRP A 219 0.04 4.18 -5.25
N ALA A 220 -0.38 4.31 -6.51
CA ALA A 220 -0.36 3.21 -7.47
C ALA A 220 1.06 2.67 -7.67
N SER A 221 1.21 1.39 -7.36
CA SER A 221 2.49 0.68 -7.24
C SER A 221 2.36 -0.73 -7.82
N THR A 222 3.48 -1.44 -7.91
CA THR A 222 3.55 -2.77 -8.53
C THR A 222 4.22 -3.78 -7.62
N MET A 223 3.82 -5.05 -7.75
CA MET A 223 4.42 -6.18 -7.04
C MET A 223 4.56 -7.36 -7.99
N ARG A 224 5.69 -8.07 -7.98
CA ARG A 224 5.91 -9.33 -8.71
C ARG A 224 6.80 -10.29 -7.92
N TYR A 225 6.74 -11.58 -8.26
CA TYR A 225 7.64 -12.61 -7.74
C TYR A 225 8.72 -12.95 -8.79
N ARG A 226 9.99 -12.94 -8.37
CA ARG A 226 11.15 -13.24 -9.22
C ARG A 226 11.61 -14.68 -8.99
N ALA A 227 11.34 -15.54 -9.96
CA ALA A 227 11.59 -16.97 -9.84
C ALA A 227 13.08 -17.36 -9.75
N SER A 228 13.99 -16.55 -10.32
CA SER A 228 15.43 -16.84 -10.36
C SER A 228 16.12 -16.78 -8.99
N ASN A 229 15.65 -15.92 -8.09
CA ASN A 229 16.21 -15.73 -6.75
C ASN A 229 15.22 -16.01 -5.60
N GLY A 230 13.97 -16.37 -5.93
CA GLY A 230 12.94 -16.75 -4.98
C GLY A 230 12.29 -15.60 -4.23
N LYS A 231 12.46 -14.35 -4.67
CA LYS A 231 12.02 -13.16 -3.91
C LYS A 231 10.82 -12.45 -4.53
N TRP A 232 9.98 -11.93 -3.65
CA TRP A 232 8.95 -10.95 -3.96
C TRP A 232 9.60 -9.56 -4.01
N TYR A 233 9.18 -8.75 -4.98
CA TYR A 233 9.57 -7.36 -5.14
C TYR A 233 8.31 -6.50 -5.16
N TRP A 234 8.30 -5.42 -4.39
CA TRP A 234 7.33 -4.34 -4.48
C TRP A 234 8.07 -3.05 -4.83
N ILE A 235 7.52 -2.27 -5.76
CA ILE A 235 8.10 -1.02 -6.26
C ILE A 235 6.99 0.03 -6.30
N GLY A 236 7.26 1.22 -5.75
CA GLY A 236 6.29 2.31 -5.75
C GLY A 236 6.91 3.69 -5.51
N CYS A 237 6.44 4.69 -6.25
CA CYS A 237 6.77 6.08 -5.98
C CYS A 237 5.98 6.60 -4.76
N MET A 238 6.64 7.43 -3.93
CA MET A 238 6.04 8.15 -2.81
C MET A 238 6.46 9.63 -2.87
N ASN A 239 5.60 10.51 -2.35
CA ASN A 239 5.75 11.98 -2.39
C ASN A 239 5.96 12.59 -3.79
N PHE A 240 5.75 11.85 -4.89
CA PHE A 240 6.04 12.25 -6.28
C PHE A 240 7.54 12.48 -6.63
N TRP A 241 8.48 12.05 -5.77
CA TRP A 241 9.93 12.27 -6.02
C TRP A 241 10.80 11.01 -5.93
N VAL A 242 10.45 10.07 -5.04
CA VAL A 242 11.32 8.92 -4.70
C VAL A 242 10.57 7.62 -4.88
N THR A 243 11.20 6.66 -5.57
CA THR A 243 10.70 5.29 -5.69
C THR A 243 11.43 4.39 -4.70
N PHE A 244 10.67 3.66 -3.89
CA PHE A 244 11.23 2.67 -2.97
C PHE A 244 11.02 1.26 -3.50
N ILE A 245 11.99 0.39 -3.22
CA ILE A 245 11.96 -1.02 -3.58
C ILE A 245 12.02 -1.83 -2.29
N TYR A 246 10.99 -2.65 -2.06
CA TYR A 246 10.91 -3.57 -0.93
C TYR A 246 10.99 -5.02 -1.42
N THR A 247 11.67 -5.90 -0.68
CA THR A 247 11.72 -7.33 -0.99
C THR A 247 11.38 -8.21 0.21
N ALA A 248 10.91 -9.43 -0.08
CA ALA A 248 10.62 -10.48 0.90
C ALA A 248 10.80 -11.87 0.28
N ASP A 249 11.05 -12.89 1.11
CA ASP A 249 11.02 -14.31 0.70
C ASP A 249 9.59 -14.89 0.70
N ASN A 250 8.63 -14.18 1.29
CA ASN A 250 7.21 -14.53 1.37
C ASN A 250 6.36 -13.26 1.21
N ALA A 251 5.30 -13.32 0.41
CA ALA A 251 4.36 -12.20 0.24
C ALA A 251 3.71 -11.74 1.56
N ALA A 252 3.49 -12.65 2.52
CA ALA A 252 3.00 -12.28 3.86
C ALA A 252 4.06 -11.54 4.72
N GLY A 253 5.27 -11.37 4.21
CA GLY A 253 6.41 -10.77 4.90
C GLY A 253 7.26 -11.76 5.71
N PRO A 254 8.26 -11.27 6.47
CA PRO A 254 8.60 -9.85 6.63
C PRO A 254 9.19 -9.24 5.35
N TRP A 255 8.83 -7.98 5.09
CA TRP A 255 9.36 -7.19 3.97
C TRP A 255 10.44 -6.22 4.45
N THR A 256 11.44 -5.97 3.60
CA THR A 256 12.60 -5.09 3.88
C THR A 256 12.75 -4.05 2.78
N LYS A 257 13.01 -2.78 3.13
CA LYS A 257 13.42 -1.76 2.14
C LYS A 257 14.81 -2.12 1.62
N SER A 258 14.90 -2.53 0.35
CA SER A 258 16.12 -3.07 -0.27
C SER A 258 16.73 -2.14 -1.32
N GLY A 259 15.95 -1.22 -1.88
CA GLY A 259 16.42 -0.25 -2.88
C GLY A 259 15.72 1.10 -2.77
N THR A 260 16.32 2.13 -3.36
CA THR A 260 15.77 3.49 -3.43
C THR A 260 16.28 4.17 -4.69
N ILE A 261 15.37 4.69 -5.51
CA ILE A 261 15.66 5.40 -6.74
C ILE A 261 15.15 6.84 -6.57
N TYR A 262 16.04 7.82 -6.70
CA TYR A 262 15.73 9.25 -6.57
C TYR A 262 15.10 9.83 -7.85
N LYS A 263 14.07 9.12 -8.34
CA LYS A 263 13.20 9.47 -9.46
C LYS A 263 11.83 8.87 -9.16
N CYS A 264 10.75 9.57 -9.48
CA CYS A 264 9.41 9.02 -9.32
C CYS A 264 9.03 8.13 -10.51
N TYR A 265 8.90 6.83 -10.27
CA TYR A 265 8.16 5.93 -11.13
C TYR A 265 6.67 6.08 -10.78
N TYR A 266 6.06 7.17 -11.25
CA TYR A 266 4.62 7.44 -11.09
C TYR A 266 3.81 6.33 -11.75
N ASP A 267 2.76 5.86 -11.07
CA ASP A 267 1.82 4.85 -11.53
C ASP A 267 2.48 3.67 -12.25
N CYS A 268 3.41 3.01 -11.56
CA CYS A 268 4.36 2.10 -12.19
C CYS A 268 3.91 0.63 -12.25
N GLY A 269 4.48 -0.11 -13.21
CA GLY A 269 4.21 -1.53 -13.45
C GLY A 269 5.49 -2.31 -13.76
N LEU A 270 5.75 -3.38 -13.01
CA LEU A 270 6.95 -4.21 -13.13
C LEU A 270 6.70 -5.43 -14.03
N LEU A 271 7.45 -5.54 -15.11
CA LEU A 271 7.67 -6.80 -15.83
C LEU A 271 8.99 -7.42 -15.34
N ILE A 272 8.93 -8.71 -15.01
CA ILE A 272 10.12 -9.58 -14.96
C ILE A 272 10.04 -10.42 -16.23
N ASP A 273 11.01 -10.24 -17.13
CA ASP A 273 11.03 -10.83 -18.47
C ASP A 273 11.48 -12.30 -18.44
N ASP A 274 11.27 -13.03 -19.53
CA ASP A 274 11.65 -14.46 -19.68
C ASP A 274 13.16 -14.69 -19.53
N ASP A 275 13.98 -13.65 -19.71
CA ASP A 275 15.44 -13.65 -19.51
C ASP A 275 15.88 -13.03 -18.16
N ASP A 276 14.93 -12.91 -17.22
CA ASP A 276 15.08 -12.39 -15.86
C ASP A 276 15.53 -10.92 -15.76
N LYS A 277 15.49 -10.16 -16.85
CA LYS A 277 15.58 -8.70 -16.79
C LYS A 277 14.33 -8.11 -16.15
N MET A 278 14.52 -7.09 -15.32
CA MET A 278 13.43 -6.36 -14.69
C MET A 278 13.22 -5.00 -15.39
N TYR A 279 12.00 -4.79 -15.87
CA TYR A 279 11.56 -3.59 -16.57
C TYR A 279 10.41 -2.93 -15.80
N VAL A 280 10.47 -1.61 -15.59
CA VAL A 280 9.41 -0.85 -14.92
C VAL A 280 8.88 0.20 -15.87
N VAL A 281 7.62 0.07 -16.28
CA VAL A 281 6.89 1.13 -16.98
C VAL A 281 6.38 2.14 -15.96
N TYR A 282 6.44 3.43 -16.28
CA TYR A 282 5.97 4.50 -15.40
C TYR A 282 5.68 5.81 -16.17
N GLY A 283 5.03 6.76 -15.50
CA GLY A 283 4.68 8.07 -16.04
C GLY A 283 3.20 8.19 -16.34
N GLY A 284 2.81 9.31 -16.96
CA GLY A 284 1.41 9.60 -17.26
C GLY A 284 1.17 10.17 -18.66
N SER A 285 1.34 11.47 -18.84
CA SER A 285 1.30 12.08 -20.20
C SER A 285 2.35 11.49 -21.14
N SER A 286 3.53 11.18 -20.58
CA SER A 286 4.72 10.68 -21.26
C SER A 286 5.14 9.38 -20.60
N ILE A 287 4.99 8.25 -21.29
CA ILE A 287 5.22 6.92 -20.72
C ILE A 287 6.67 6.50 -20.97
N ASN A 288 7.35 6.19 -19.87
CA ASN A 288 8.75 5.84 -19.80
C ASN A 288 8.91 4.37 -19.42
N LEU A 289 10.00 3.75 -19.87
CA LEU A 289 10.45 2.46 -19.39
C LEU A 289 11.83 2.59 -18.76
N ALA A 290 11.97 2.10 -17.53
CA ALA A 290 13.26 1.83 -16.91
C ALA A 290 13.63 0.35 -17.05
N GLN A 291 14.91 0.06 -17.28
CA GLN A 291 15.50 -1.24 -16.98
C GLN A 291 16.22 -1.11 -15.63
N LEU A 292 15.97 -2.05 -14.72
CA LEU A 292 16.63 -2.06 -13.42
C LEU A 292 18.03 -2.69 -13.49
N THR A 293 18.81 -2.52 -12.42
CA THR A 293 20.03 -3.27 -12.14
C THR A 293 19.74 -4.77 -12.01
N ILE A 294 20.77 -5.61 -12.13
CA ILE A 294 20.62 -7.09 -12.16
C ILE A 294 19.99 -7.67 -10.87
N ASP A 295 20.18 -7.02 -9.74
CA ASP A 295 19.56 -7.33 -8.45
C ASP A 295 18.13 -6.79 -8.29
N GLY A 296 17.69 -5.89 -9.18
CA GLY A 296 16.39 -5.22 -9.14
C GLY A 296 16.31 -4.07 -8.12
N LEU A 297 17.44 -3.54 -7.62
CA LEU A 297 17.47 -2.60 -6.49
C LEU A 297 17.74 -1.13 -6.88
N GLY A 298 18.09 -0.86 -8.14
CA GLY A 298 18.31 0.49 -8.69
C GLY A 298 17.98 0.57 -10.18
N GLU A 299 18.10 1.77 -10.75
CA GLU A 299 17.97 1.99 -12.20
C GLU A 299 19.28 1.69 -12.92
N ALA A 300 19.24 0.94 -14.03
CA ALA A 300 20.37 0.78 -14.94
C ALA A 300 20.26 1.70 -16.17
N SER A 301 19.04 1.92 -16.67
CA SER A 301 18.73 2.91 -17.70
C SER A 301 17.24 3.25 -17.72
N SER A 302 16.86 4.39 -18.31
CA SER A 302 15.46 4.73 -18.60
C SER A 302 15.32 5.54 -19.88
N GLN A 303 14.25 5.34 -20.64
CA GLN A 303 13.88 6.21 -21.76
C GLN A 303 12.36 6.34 -21.93
N LEU A 304 11.93 7.42 -22.58
CA LEU A 304 10.58 7.57 -23.11
C LEU A 304 10.30 6.47 -24.14
N ILE A 305 9.14 5.80 -24.08
CA ILE A 305 8.73 4.77 -25.04
C ILE A 305 7.50 5.16 -25.87
N PHE A 306 6.63 6.04 -25.35
CA PHE A 306 5.58 6.73 -26.12
C PHE A 306 5.00 7.92 -25.35
N GLU A 307 4.35 8.83 -26.07
CA GLU A 307 3.48 9.87 -25.50
C GLU A 307 2.01 9.41 -25.56
N GLN A 308 1.16 9.96 -24.71
CA GLN A 308 -0.29 9.72 -24.73
C GLN A 308 -0.92 10.09 -26.11
N PRO A 309 -2.03 9.43 -26.52
CA PRO A 309 -2.71 9.73 -27.78
C PRO A 309 -3.20 11.18 -27.87
N SER A 310 -3.33 11.69 -29.12
CA SER A 310 -3.95 13.00 -29.35
C SER A 310 -5.41 13.01 -28.86
N GLY A 311 -5.79 14.03 -28.11
CA GLY A 311 -7.11 14.12 -27.45
C GLY A 311 -7.22 13.38 -26.11
N VAL A 312 -6.16 12.71 -25.66
CA VAL A 312 -6.05 12.10 -24.32
C VAL A 312 -5.15 12.95 -23.42
N SER A 313 -5.41 12.98 -22.11
CA SER A 313 -4.76 13.90 -21.18
C SER A 313 -4.62 13.34 -19.77
N GLY A 314 -3.40 13.07 -19.31
CA GLY A 314 -3.17 12.46 -17.99
C GLY A 314 -3.59 11.00 -17.99
N MET A 315 -2.95 10.20 -18.83
CA MET A 315 -3.03 8.74 -18.66
C MET A 315 -2.30 8.31 -17.40
N GLU A 316 -2.65 7.16 -16.81
CA GLU A 316 -1.97 6.61 -15.61
C GLU A 316 -2.27 5.11 -15.39
N GLY A 317 -1.99 4.55 -14.21
CA GLY A 317 -2.25 3.14 -13.86
C GLY A 317 -1.41 2.07 -14.56
N ASN A 318 -0.19 2.37 -15.02
CA ASN A 318 0.56 1.47 -15.92
C ASN A 318 0.80 0.07 -15.33
N ARG A 319 0.54 -0.99 -16.12
CA ARG A 319 0.93 -2.38 -15.82
C ARG A 319 1.58 -3.02 -17.04
N MET A 320 2.73 -3.66 -16.87
CA MET A 320 3.47 -4.32 -17.96
C MET A 320 3.36 -5.84 -17.90
N TYR A 321 3.28 -6.45 -19.09
CA TYR A 321 3.13 -7.88 -19.31
C TYR A 321 3.94 -8.34 -20.53
N LYS A 322 4.20 -9.64 -20.60
CA LYS A 322 4.66 -10.33 -21.82
C LYS A 322 3.75 -11.52 -22.10
N ARG A 323 3.42 -11.74 -23.37
CA ARG A 323 2.49 -12.80 -23.82
C ARG A 323 2.85 -13.20 -25.25
N ASN A 324 3.13 -14.48 -25.46
CA ASN A 324 3.45 -15.08 -26.77
C ASN A 324 4.59 -14.35 -27.52
N GLY A 325 5.65 -13.96 -26.79
CA GLY A 325 6.80 -13.24 -27.35
C GLY A 325 6.58 -11.73 -27.60
N LEU A 326 5.36 -11.21 -27.36
CA LEU A 326 5.03 -9.80 -27.47
C LEU A 326 4.92 -9.14 -26.09
N TYR A 327 5.27 -7.86 -26.03
CA TYR A 327 5.20 -7.01 -24.85
C TYR A 327 3.90 -6.21 -24.86
N TYR A 328 3.31 -6.01 -23.68
CA TYR A 328 2.04 -5.29 -23.51
C TYR A 328 2.12 -4.34 -22.32
N ILE A 329 1.45 -3.19 -22.45
CA ILE A 329 1.19 -2.26 -21.34
C ILE A 329 -0.31 -2.02 -21.28
N LEU A 330 -0.91 -2.20 -20.10
CA LEU A 330 -2.22 -1.64 -19.75
C LEU A 330 -1.99 -0.26 -19.13
N ASN A 331 -2.76 0.73 -19.56
CA ASN A 331 -2.66 2.12 -19.11
C ASN A 331 -3.98 2.84 -19.42
N ASP A 332 -4.41 3.75 -18.55
CA ASP A 332 -5.80 4.22 -18.46
C ASP A 332 -5.94 5.72 -18.72
N TYR A 333 -7.15 6.16 -19.07
CA TYR A 333 -7.56 7.56 -19.15
C TYR A 333 -8.74 7.78 -18.18
N PRO A 334 -8.47 8.14 -16.91
CA PRO A 334 -9.47 8.12 -15.84
C PRO A 334 -10.66 9.06 -16.04
N SER A 335 -10.47 10.21 -16.69
CA SER A 335 -11.52 11.24 -16.83
C SER A 335 -12.76 10.79 -17.59
N ILE A 336 -12.64 9.74 -18.42
CA ILE A 336 -13.76 9.09 -19.14
C ILE A 336 -13.91 7.60 -18.81
N GLY A 337 -13.11 7.06 -17.88
CA GLY A 337 -13.11 5.64 -17.53
C GLY A 337 -12.72 4.72 -18.70
N ALA A 338 -11.74 5.11 -19.51
CA ALA A 338 -11.23 4.31 -20.61
C ALA A 338 -9.93 3.60 -20.23
N THR A 339 -9.76 2.36 -20.71
CA THR A 339 -8.55 1.55 -20.52
C THR A 339 -7.96 1.24 -21.88
N TYR A 340 -6.64 1.37 -22.03
CA TYR A 340 -5.90 1.12 -23.27
C TYR A 340 -4.95 -0.07 -23.09
N ILE A 341 -4.83 -0.88 -24.14
CA ILE A 341 -3.78 -1.88 -24.30
C ILE A 341 -2.83 -1.41 -25.39
N TRP A 342 -1.57 -1.23 -25.02
CA TRP A 342 -0.44 -1.04 -25.91
C TRP A 342 0.25 -2.38 -26.13
N LYS A 343 0.79 -2.60 -27.34
CA LYS A 343 1.44 -3.83 -27.79
C LYS A 343 2.71 -3.51 -28.58
N SER A 344 3.77 -4.31 -28.40
CA SER A 344 5.01 -4.20 -29.18
C SER A 344 5.75 -5.55 -29.30
N THR A 345 6.63 -5.69 -30.29
CA THR A 345 7.62 -6.78 -30.41
C THR A 345 8.86 -6.57 -29.56
N SER A 346 9.02 -5.39 -28.93
CA SER A 346 10.19 -4.97 -28.16
C SER A 346 9.72 -4.18 -26.93
N PRO A 347 10.36 -4.33 -25.74
CA PRO A 347 9.97 -3.53 -24.58
C PRO A 347 10.20 -2.02 -24.83
N TRP A 348 11.16 -1.68 -25.69
CA TRP A 348 11.50 -0.31 -26.07
C TRP A 348 10.64 0.26 -27.21
N GLY A 349 9.61 -0.47 -27.66
CA GLY A 349 8.76 -0.06 -28.78
C GLY A 349 9.37 -0.32 -30.17
N PRO A 350 8.79 0.26 -31.24
CA PRO A 350 7.62 1.14 -31.22
C PRO A 350 6.35 0.44 -30.74
N TRP A 351 5.41 1.20 -30.20
CA TRP A 351 4.17 0.70 -29.59
C TRP A 351 2.94 1.05 -30.44
N GLU A 352 2.07 0.07 -30.69
CA GLU A 352 0.71 0.28 -31.22
C GLU A 352 -0.33 0.04 -30.12
N TYR A 353 -1.51 0.67 -30.19
CA TYR A 353 -2.51 0.60 -29.13
C TYR A 353 -3.95 0.44 -29.62
N LYS A 354 -4.82 -0.05 -28.73
CA LYS A 354 -6.28 0.00 -28.84
C LYS A 354 -6.91 0.27 -27.47
N GLN A 355 -8.10 0.86 -27.47
CA GLN A 355 -8.95 0.86 -26.27
C GLN A 355 -9.43 -0.58 -25.99
N LEU A 356 -9.28 -1.02 -24.74
CA LEU A 356 -9.94 -2.22 -24.20
C LEU A 356 -11.44 -1.93 -23.97
N HIS A 357 -11.73 -0.74 -23.45
CA HIS A 357 -13.07 -0.16 -23.36
C HIS A 357 -13.01 1.36 -23.14
N ASN A 358 -14.17 2.00 -23.18
CA ASN A 358 -14.37 3.43 -22.94
C ASN A 358 -15.67 3.65 -22.14
N GLY A 359 -15.56 4.01 -20.85
CA GLY A 359 -16.70 4.41 -20.01
C GLY A 359 -17.76 3.34 -19.75
N LEU A 360 -17.38 2.10 -19.44
CA LEU A 360 -18.36 1.03 -19.16
C LEU A 360 -19.17 1.32 -17.90
N THR A 361 -20.48 1.03 -17.94
CA THR A 361 -21.33 1.10 -16.74
C THR A 361 -20.83 0.09 -15.69
N SER A 362 -20.66 0.57 -14.45
CA SER A 362 -20.18 -0.23 -13.31
C SER A 362 -21.18 -1.33 -12.92
N PRO A 363 -20.70 -2.52 -12.47
CA PRO A 363 -21.57 -3.52 -11.88
C PRO A 363 -22.09 -3.10 -10.49
N VAL A 364 -21.50 -2.07 -9.88
CA VAL A 364 -21.95 -1.50 -8.60
C VAL A 364 -22.88 -0.33 -8.87
N ALA A 365 -24.12 -0.43 -8.40
CA ALA A 365 -25.12 0.64 -8.53
C ALA A 365 -24.61 1.96 -7.91
N GLY A 366 -24.50 3.01 -8.73
CA GLY A 366 -23.96 4.32 -8.34
C GLY A 366 -22.43 4.39 -8.23
N GLY A 367 -21.69 3.35 -8.64
CA GLY A 367 -20.25 3.39 -8.80
C GLY A 367 -19.83 3.97 -10.17
N GLY A 368 -18.69 4.65 -10.22
CA GLY A 368 -18.09 5.14 -11.47
C GLY A 368 -17.55 4.02 -12.37
N SER A 369 -17.37 4.29 -13.66
CA SER A 369 -16.82 3.33 -14.64
C SER A 369 -15.57 2.66 -14.10
N PRO A 370 -15.47 1.32 -14.14
CA PRO A 370 -14.20 0.63 -13.92
C PRO A 370 -13.12 1.16 -14.86
N HIS A 371 -11.92 1.31 -14.34
CA HIS A 371 -10.66 1.63 -15.03
C HIS A 371 -9.50 1.38 -14.05
N GLN A 372 -8.27 1.37 -14.55
CA GLN A 372 -7.06 0.90 -13.84
C GLN A 372 -7.18 -0.56 -13.37
N GLY A 373 -6.09 -1.09 -12.83
CA GLY A 373 -5.99 -2.48 -12.36
C GLY A 373 -5.24 -3.37 -13.34
N SER A 374 -5.60 -4.66 -13.42
CA SER A 374 -4.68 -5.69 -13.90
C SER A 374 -5.28 -6.73 -14.84
N LEU A 375 -4.58 -7.04 -15.93
CA LEU A 375 -4.83 -8.27 -16.69
C LEU A 375 -4.20 -9.48 -16.00
N VAL A 376 -4.96 -10.57 -15.88
CA VAL A 376 -4.49 -11.82 -15.24
C VAL A 376 -4.84 -13.05 -16.08
N ASN A 377 -3.88 -13.97 -16.21
CA ASN A 377 -4.04 -15.24 -16.89
C ASN A 377 -4.38 -16.36 -15.89
N THR A 378 -5.46 -17.09 -16.13
CA THR A 378 -5.87 -18.21 -15.27
C THR A 378 -5.25 -19.55 -15.69
N GLY A 379 -4.76 -19.64 -16.93
CA GLY A 379 -4.38 -20.88 -17.61
C GLY A 379 -5.25 -21.10 -18.86
N ASN A 380 -4.88 -22.06 -19.72
CA ASN A 380 -5.64 -22.44 -20.92
C ASN A 380 -6.05 -21.26 -21.85
N ASN A 381 -5.28 -20.17 -21.86
CA ASN A 381 -5.59 -18.89 -22.53
C ASN A 381 -6.86 -18.16 -22.04
N ASN A 382 -7.39 -18.49 -20.87
CA ASN A 382 -8.46 -17.74 -20.21
C ASN A 382 -7.88 -16.54 -19.44
N TRP A 383 -8.24 -15.33 -19.87
CA TRP A 383 -7.76 -14.07 -19.28
C TRP A 383 -8.92 -13.25 -18.69
N TYR A 384 -8.61 -12.49 -17.65
CA TYR A 384 -9.54 -11.61 -16.95
C TYR A 384 -8.92 -10.24 -16.71
N PHE A 385 -9.76 -9.21 -16.59
CA PHE A 385 -9.39 -7.89 -16.12
C PHE A 385 -9.92 -7.71 -14.68
N VAL A 386 -9.01 -7.48 -13.74
CA VAL A 386 -9.30 -7.11 -12.36
C VAL A 386 -9.19 -5.59 -12.26
N SER A 387 -10.29 -4.88 -12.42
CA SER A 387 -10.34 -3.42 -12.30
C SER A 387 -10.88 -3.01 -10.92
N PHE A 388 -11.19 -1.73 -10.70
CA PHE A 388 -11.95 -1.28 -9.54
C PHE A 388 -12.94 -0.18 -9.92
N THR A 389 -14.05 -0.09 -9.18
CA THR A 389 -15.06 0.97 -9.35
C THR A 389 -15.02 1.96 -8.20
N TRP A 390 -15.13 3.25 -8.52
CA TRP A 390 -15.16 4.36 -7.56
C TRP A 390 -16.56 4.42 -6.92
N ALA A 391 -16.67 3.99 -5.65
CA ALA A 391 -17.95 3.67 -5.01
C ALA A 391 -18.00 4.16 -3.55
N TYR A 392 -17.93 5.48 -3.36
CA TYR A 392 -18.02 6.10 -2.03
C TYR A 392 -19.43 5.98 -1.42
N PRO A 393 -19.56 5.82 -0.09
CA PRO A 393 -18.50 6.00 0.93
C PRO A 393 -17.61 4.77 1.19
N ALA A 394 -17.86 3.61 0.56
CA ALA A 394 -17.07 2.40 0.76
C ALA A 394 -15.61 2.51 0.28
N GLY A 395 -15.36 3.27 -0.79
CA GLY A 395 -14.02 3.47 -1.36
C GLY A 395 -13.95 3.03 -2.82
N ARG A 396 -12.81 2.47 -3.23
CA ARG A 396 -12.55 1.96 -4.58
C ARG A 396 -12.49 0.43 -4.55
N MET A 397 -13.50 -0.22 -5.13
CA MET A 397 -13.78 -1.65 -4.90
C MET A 397 -13.40 -2.53 -6.10
N PRO A 398 -12.60 -3.61 -5.92
CA PRO A 398 -12.25 -4.55 -6.99
C PRO A 398 -13.44 -5.19 -7.72
N VAL A 399 -13.39 -5.17 -9.05
CA VAL A 399 -14.35 -5.82 -9.95
C VAL A 399 -13.63 -6.69 -10.98
N LEU A 400 -14.26 -7.80 -11.38
CA LEU A 400 -13.69 -8.81 -12.26
C LEU A 400 -14.57 -9.01 -13.51
N ALA A 401 -13.95 -9.09 -14.68
CA ALA A 401 -14.61 -9.47 -15.94
C ALA A 401 -13.67 -10.33 -16.82
N PRO A 402 -14.18 -11.25 -17.64
CA PRO A 402 -13.38 -11.95 -18.64
C PRO A 402 -12.97 -11.02 -19.79
N ILE A 403 -11.81 -11.31 -20.39
CA ILE A 403 -11.37 -10.69 -21.65
C ILE A 403 -11.00 -11.76 -22.68
N THR A 404 -11.30 -11.47 -23.95
CA THR A 404 -10.88 -12.29 -25.09
C THR A 404 -9.71 -11.65 -25.82
N TRP A 405 -8.91 -12.44 -26.53
CA TRP A 405 -7.81 -11.95 -27.37
C TRP A 405 -8.10 -12.16 -28.85
N GLY A 406 -8.01 -11.09 -29.64
CA GLY A 406 -8.18 -11.12 -31.09
C GLY A 406 -6.98 -11.73 -31.83
N SER A 407 -7.19 -12.07 -33.10
CA SER A 407 -6.13 -12.54 -34.01
C SER A 407 -5.11 -11.45 -34.38
N ASP A 408 -5.44 -10.19 -34.11
CA ASP A 408 -4.55 -9.03 -34.18
C ASP A 408 -3.64 -8.87 -32.95
N GLY A 409 -3.82 -9.74 -31.93
CA GLY A 409 -3.08 -9.74 -30.69
C GLY A 409 -3.58 -8.75 -29.63
N PHE A 410 -4.68 -8.02 -29.83
CA PHE A 410 -5.25 -7.14 -28.80
C PHE A 410 -6.29 -7.85 -27.93
N ALA A 411 -6.54 -7.30 -26.73
CA ALA A 411 -7.60 -7.76 -25.84
C ALA A 411 -8.93 -7.04 -26.14
N SER A 412 -10.04 -7.63 -25.74
CA SER A 412 -11.39 -7.04 -25.79
C SER A 412 -12.22 -7.51 -24.60
N MET A 413 -13.05 -6.61 -24.05
CA MET A 413 -13.93 -6.93 -22.92
C MET A 413 -15.05 -7.89 -23.32
N VAL A 414 -15.38 -8.82 -22.41
CA VAL A 414 -16.66 -9.53 -22.44
C VAL A 414 -17.67 -8.73 -21.62
N THR A 415 -18.56 -8.00 -22.26
CA THR A 415 -19.61 -7.20 -21.60
C THR A 415 -20.80 -8.06 -21.18
N ASP A 416 -21.73 -7.47 -20.45
CA ASP A 416 -23.09 -8.02 -20.30
C ASP A 416 -23.98 -7.75 -21.53
N ASN A 417 -25.25 -8.18 -21.45
CA ASN A 417 -26.27 -7.99 -22.50
C ASN A 417 -26.61 -6.52 -22.79
N ASN A 418 -26.21 -5.58 -21.91
CA ASN A 418 -26.43 -4.14 -22.07
C ASN A 418 -25.18 -3.42 -22.62
N GLY A 419 -24.08 -4.13 -22.85
CA GLY A 419 -22.78 -3.54 -23.20
C GLY A 419 -22.01 -2.96 -22.00
N GLY A 420 -22.46 -3.22 -20.77
CA GLY A 420 -21.81 -2.79 -19.53
C GLY A 420 -20.87 -3.83 -18.95
N TRP A 421 -20.30 -3.53 -17.78
CA TRP A 421 -19.55 -4.50 -16.99
C TRP A 421 -20.54 -5.37 -16.19
N GLY A 422 -20.50 -6.68 -16.39
CA GLY A 422 -21.49 -7.60 -15.85
C GLY A 422 -21.51 -7.67 -14.32
N LEU A 423 -22.71 -7.59 -13.75
CA LEU A 423 -22.95 -7.88 -12.32
C LEU A 423 -22.54 -9.31 -11.97
N THR A 424 -22.71 -10.26 -12.89
CA THR A 424 -22.30 -11.66 -12.71
C THR A 424 -21.62 -12.21 -13.96
N TYR A 425 -20.60 -13.04 -13.78
CA TYR A 425 -19.95 -13.82 -14.84
C TYR A 425 -19.69 -15.26 -14.35
N PRO A 426 -19.41 -16.23 -15.25
CA PRO A 426 -18.97 -17.57 -14.86
C PRO A 426 -17.75 -17.52 -13.94
N ASN A 427 -17.71 -18.46 -12.98
CA ASN A 427 -16.54 -18.64 -12.12
C ASN A 427 -15.27 -18.83 -12.97
N PRO A 428 -14.17 -18.08 -12.73
CA PRO A 428 -12.98 -18.12 -13.59
C PRO A 428 -12.15 -19.39 -13.35
N LEU A 429 -12.23 -19.94 -12.14
CA LEU A 429 -11.60 -21.16 -11.65
C LEU A 429 -12.56 -21.87 -10.67
N PRO A 430 -12.34 -23.15 -10.33
CA PRO A 430 -13.08 -23.81 -9.25
C PRO A 430 -12.93 -23.02 -7.95
N THR A 431 -14.04 -22.76 -7.25
CA THR A 431 -14.06 -21.86 -6.09
C THR A 431 -13.33 -22.43 -4.88
N VAL A 432 -12.53 -21.58 -4.22
CA VAL A 432 -11.76 -21.92 -3.01
C VAL A 432 -12.12 -20.94 -1.90
N PRO A 433 -13.02 -21.30 -0.97
CA PRO A 433 -13.48 -20.39 0.08
C PRO A 433 -12.34 -19.88 0.98
N THR A 434 -12.30 -18.56 1.19
CA THR A 434 -11.40 -17.89 2.13
C THR A 434 -12.09 -17.62 3.49
N ALA A 435 -11.34 -17.09 4.46
CA ALA A 435 -11.92 -16.64 5.72
C ALA A 435 -12.93 -15.50 5.52
N ASN A 436 -13.99 -15.47 6.33
CA ASN A 436 -15.02 -14.45 6.22
C ASN A 436 -14.46 -13.04 6.53
N TRP A 437 -14.73 -12.08 5.65
CA TRP A 437 -14.41 -10.66 5.83
C TRP A 437 -15.04 -10.08 7.12
N TYR A 438 -16.24 -10.55 7.45
CA TYR A 438 -16.88 -10.35 8.75
C TYR A 438 -16.23 -11.26 9.79
N ARG A 439 -15.60 -10.64 10.80
CA ARG A 439 -14.74 -11.31 11.76
C ARG A 439 -14.83 -10.67 13.14
N THR A 440 -14.67 -11.50 14.15
CA THR A 440 -14.39 -11.08 15.52
C THR A 440 -12.89 -11.19 15.77
N ASP A 441 -12.26 -10.08 16.12
CA ASP A 441 -10.88 -10.03 16.59
C ASP A 441 -10.90 -9.84 18.13
N THR A 442 -10.34 -10.81 18.86
CA THR A 442 -10.10 -10.74 20.31
C THR A 442 -8.61 -10.68 20.63
N PHE A 443 -7.76 -10.47 19.62
CA PHE A 443 -6.31 -10.36 19.74
C PHE A 443 -5.67 -11.57 20.45
N SER A 444 -6.24 -12.76 20.28
CA SER A 444 -5.82 -14.00 20.95
C SER A 444 -4.38 -14.39 20.64
N SER A 445 -3.94 -14.12 19.41
CA SER A 445 -2.57 -14.31 18.90
C SER A 445 -1.51 -13.42 19.55
N GLY A 446 -1.90 -12.37 20.28
CA GLY A 446 -0.99 -11.32 20.76
C GLY A 446 -0.39 -10.46 19.65
N LYS A 447 -0.96 -10.47 18.43
CA LYS A 447 -0.51 -9.68 17.28
C LYS A 447 -1.69 -9.07 16.54
N LEU A 448 -1.49 -7.92 15.89
CA LEU A 448 -2.45 -7.40 14.90
C LEU A 448 -2.45 -8.31 13.66
N GLY A 449 -3.63 -8.65 13.15
CA GLY A 449 -3.78 -9.26 11.84
C GLY A 449 -3.62 -8.26 10.68
N PRO A 450 -3.44 -8.73 9.43
CA PRO A 450 -3.18 -7.91 8.24
C PRO A 450 -4.36 -7.03 7.80
N HIS A 451 -5.44 -7.02 8.57
CA HIS A 451 -6.60 -6.13 8.39
C HIS A 451 -6.51 -4.84 9.20
N TRP A 452 -5.51 -4.68 10.06
CA TRP A 452 -5.27 -3.49 10.88
C TRP A 452 -4.19 -2.59 10.28
N GLU A 453 -4.47 -1.30 10.18
CA GLU A 453 -3.53 -0.28 9.71
C GLU A 453 -3.72 0.99 10.55
N PHE A 454 -2.65 1.55 11.10
CA PHE A 454 -2.69 2.84 11.78
C PHE A 454 -2.86 3.99 10.76
N ASN A 455 -3.59 5.03 11.14
CA ASN A 455 -3.48 6.32 10.49
C ASN A 455 -2.07 6.87 10.78
N HIS A 456 -1.24 7.01 9.73
CA HIS A 456 0.19 7.34 9.83
C HIS A 456 1.01 6.29 10.60
N ASN A 457 2.34 6.44 10.65
CA ASN A 457 3.22 5.53 11.40
C ASN A 457 2.95 5.65 12.91
N PRO A 458 2.72 4.53 13.62
CA PRO A 458 2.47 4.56 15.05
C PRO A 458 3.74 4.89 15.86
N ASP A 459 3.54 5.46 17.04
CA ASP A 459 4.51 5.39 18.12
C ASP A 459 4.49 3.98 18.73
N ASN A 460 5.43 3.14 18.30
CA ASN A 460 5.65 1.77 18.81
C ASN A 460 6.00 1.72 20.32
N THR A 461 6.27 2.85 20.97
CA THR A 461 6.46 2.94 22.43
C THR A 461 5.18 3.32 23.19
N LYS A 462 4.04 3.45 22.48
CA LYS A 462 2.77 3.92 23.04
C LYS A 462 1.56 3.04 22.69
N TYR A 463 1.73 1.97 21.94
CA TYR A 463 0.77 0.86 21.94
C TYR A 463 1.45 -0.45 22.32
N SER A 464 0.66 -1.43 22.75
CA SER A 464 1.10 -2.81 22.90
C SER A 464 -0.02 -3.76 22.51
N VAL A 465 0.35 -4.95 22.03
CA VAL A 465 -0.59 -6.02 21.68
C VAL A 465 -0.27 -7.21 22.58
N ALA A 466 -1.29 -7.78 23.19
CA ALA A 466 -1.18 -8.97 24.03
C ALA A 466 -2.43 -9.84 23.83
N THR A 467 -2.36 -11.10 24.28
CA THR A 467 -3.52 -11.99 24.29
C THR A 467 -4.69 -11.32 25.01
N GLY A 468 -5.81 -11.13 24.30
CA GLY A 468 -6.99 -10.46 24.85
C GLY A 468 -6.95 -8.92 24.84
N GLY A 469 -6.11 -8.28 24.00
CA GLY A 469 -6.36 -6.91 23.55
C GLY A 469 -5.15 -6.07 23.12
N VAL A 470 -5.45 -4.92 22.50
CA VAL A 470 -4.51 -3.84 22.18
C VAL A 470 -4.64 -2.74 23.21
N THR A 471 -3.55 -2.33 23.85
CA THR A 471 -3.52 -1.15 24.72
C THR A 471 -3.05 0.06 23.91
N LEU A 472 -3.81 1.16 23.92
CA LEU A 472 -3.45 2.44 23.32
C LEU A 472 -3.23 3.48 24.43
N ASN A 473 -1.99 3.90 24.61
CA ASN A 473 -1.64 5.02 25.51
C ASN A 473 -1.79 6.33 24.75
N ALA A 474 -2.27 7.39 25.42
CA ALA A 474 -2.31 8.72 24.83
C ALA A 474 -0.88 9.15 24.44
N CYS A 475 -0.68 9.46 23.15
CA CYS A 475 0.64 9.76 22.56
C CYS A 475 0.65 11.06 21.74
N SER A 476 -0.41 11.85 21.84
CA SER A 476 -0.53 13.17 21.24
C SER A 476 -1.31 14.06 22.21
N ILE A 477 -0.80 15.27 22.46
CA ILE A 477 -1.57 16.34 23.11
C ILE A 477 -2.24 17.12 21.97
N THR A 478 -3.54 16.93 21.79
CA THR A 478 -4.32 17.52 20.69
C THR A 478 -5.80 17.60 21.07
N THR A 479 -6.55 18.48 20.41
CA THR A 479 -8.01 18.51 20.43
C THR A 479 -8.65 17.73 19.29
N ASN A 480 -7.87 17.23 18.33
CA ASN A 480 -8.36 16.69 17.07
C ASN A 480 -7.86 15.26 16.78
N ILE A 481 -8.78 14.33 16.53
CA ILE A 481 -8.47 12.95 16.12
C ILE A 481 -7.65 12.87 14.82
N LEU A 482 -7.79 13.85 13.91
CA LEU A 482 -7.01 13.90 12.67
C LEU A 482 -5.53 14.26 12.91
N THR A 483 -5.15 14.74 14.10
CA THR A 483 -3.75 14.91 14.51
C THR A 483 -3.36 14.00 15.69
N ALA A 484 -4.16 12.97 15.98
CA ALA A 484 -3.88 11.96 17.00
C ALA A 484 -3.15 10.74 16.42
N ARG A 485 -1.90 10.54 16.84
CA ARG A 485 -1.12 9.33 16.56
C ARG A 485 -1.78 8.09 17.21
N ASN A 486 -1.39 6.91 16.73
CA ASN A 486 -1.90 5.61 17.18
C ASN A 486 -3.42 5.41 17.03
N THR A 487 -4.08 6.20 16.17
CA THR A 487 -5.43 5.90 15.69
C THR A 487 -5.38 4.65 14.82
N LEU A 488 -5.81 3.52 15.37
CA LEU A 488 -5.77 2.19 14.76
C LEU A 488 -7.03 1.98 13.90
N THR A 489 -6.88 1.63 12.62
CA THR A 489 -8.01 1.55 11.68
C THR A 489 -8.15 0.18 11.01
N THR A 490 -9.37 -0.14 10.58
CA THR A 490 -9.65 -1.23 9.62
C THR A 490 -10.68 -0.79 8.60
N ARG A 491 -10.63 -1.35 7.39
CA ARG A 491 -11.56 -1.03 6.29
C ARG A 491 -13.01 -1.42 6.64
N LEU A 492 -13.94 -0.81 5.92
CA LEU A 492 -15.33 -1.27 5.86
C LEU A 492 -15.43 -2.50 4.95
N TYR A 493 -16.36 -3.41 5.26
CA TYR A 493 -16.58 -4.64 4.51
C TYR A 493 -18.08 -4.84 4.21
N GLY A 494 -18.41 -4.98 2.93
CA GLY A 494 -19.80 -5.13 2.45
C GLY A 494 -20.65 -3.85 2.49
N PRO A 495 -21.92 -3.95 2.05
CA PRO A 495 -22.76 -2.78 1.75
C PRO A 495 -23.36 -2.09 2.97
N THR A 496 -23.55 -2.80 4.08
CA THR A 496 -24.10 -2.24 5.34
C THR A 496 -23.26 -2.65 6.54
N PRO A 497 -22.00 -2.19 6.64
CA PRO A 497 -21.06 -2.63 7.65
C PRO A 497 -21.47 -2.17 9.05
N GLN A 498 -21.35 -3.10 10.01
CA GLN A 498 -21.36 -2.83 11.44
C GLN A 498 -19.94 -2.99 11.99
N GLY A 499 -19.49 -2.03 12.79
CA GLY A 499 -18.29 -2.14 13.62
C GLY A 499 -18.67 -2.02 15.08
N THR A 500 -18.40 -3.04 15.89
CA THR A 500 -18.56 -2.99 17.36
C THR A 500 -17.20 -3.14 18.03
N ILE A 501 -16.88 -2.32 19.03
CA ILE A 501 -15.67 -2.45 19.85
C ILE A 501 -16.00 -2.58 21.33
N ILE A 502 -15.11 -3.24 22.08
CA ILE A 502 -15.16 -3.33 23.54
C ILE A 502 -13.93 -2.62 24.11
N LEU A 503 -14.13 -1.46 24.74
CA LEU A 503 -13.07 -0.67 25.37
C LEU A 503 -13.09 -0.83 26.89
N ASP A 504 -11.93 -1.14 27.46
CA ASP A 504 -11.64 -0.94 28.88
C ASP A 504 -10.95 0.43 29.04
N PHE A 505 -11.66 1.39 29.63
CA PHE A 505 -11.25 2.77 29.81
C PHE A 505 -10.87 3.08 31.27
N ASN A 506 -10.54 2.06 32.08
CA ASN A 506 -10.21 2.25 33.49
C ASN A 506 -9.04 3.22 33.75
N ASN A 507 -8.12 3.37 32.80
CA ASN A 507 -6.86 4.09 32.95
C ASN A 507 -6.80 5.41 32.17
N ILE A 508 -7.92 5.95 31.67
CA ILE A 508 -7.91 7.24 30.97
C ILE A 508 -7.67 8.42 31.93
N ALA A 509 -6.87 9.40 31.51
CA ALA A 509 -6.45 10.56 32.29
C ALA A 509 -7.41 11.75 32.13
N ASP A 510 -7.18 12.82 32.91
CA ASP A 510 -7.89 14.09 32.70
C ASP A 510 -7.54 14.69 31.33
N GLY A 511 -8.56 14.96 30.53
CA GLY A 511 -8.44 15.48 29.18
C GLY A 511 -8.41 14.41 28.09
N ASP A 512 -8.40 13.11 28.44
CA ASP A 512 -8.41 12.03 27.44
C ASP A 512 -9.72 12.00 26.63
N ARG A 513 -9.60 11.51 25.40
CA ARG A 513 -10.66 11.27 24.42
C ARG A 513 -10.39 9.93 23.73
N THR A 514 -11.31 8.97 23.87
CA THR A 514 -11.18 7.63 23.28
C THR A 514 -12.52 7.06 22.81
N GLY A 515 -12.55 6.31 21.72
CA GLY A 515 -13.81 5.81 21.17
C GLY A 515 -13.70 5.07 19.82
N LEU A 516 -14.84 4.99 19.14
CA LEU A 516 -15.02 4.45 17.79
C LEU A 516 -15.35 5.58 16.81
N ALA A 517 -14.58 5.69 15.74
CA ALA A 517 -14.77 6.66 14.67
C ALA A 517 -15.22 5.99 13.35
N ALA A 518 -16.13 6.65 12.63
CA ALA A 518 -16.23 6.54 11.18
C ALA A 518 -15.16 7.50 10.60
N PHE A 519 -13.96 6.96 10.37
CA PHE A 519 -12.75 7.72 10.12
C PHE A 519 -12.53 7.99 8.61
N ARG A 520 -12.39 9.27 8.26
CA ARG A 520 -12.01 9.82 6.95
C ARG A 520 -11.67 11.31 7.06
N ASP A 521 -11.48 12.01 5.94
CA ASP A 521 -11.38 13.47 5.84
C ASP A 521 -12.52 14.23 6.57
N LYS A 522 -13.75 13.70 6.54
CA LYS A 522 -14.87 14.20 7.37
C LYS A 522 -15.29 13.11 8.36
N THR A 523 -14.67 13.13 9.53
CA THR A 523 -14.83 12.12 10.58
C THR A 523 -15.97 12.46 11.53
N ALA A 524 -16.68 11.42 11.97
CA ALA A 524 -17.57 11.44 13.13
C ALA A 524 -17.24 10.28 14.08
N TRP A 525 -17.45 10.46 15.39
CA TRP A 525 -17.10 9.44 16.39
C TRP A 525 -18.01 9.44 17.62
N ILE A 526 -18.11 8.28 18.28
CA ILE A 526 -18.69 8.09 19.62
C ILE A 526 -17.58 7.64 20.58
N GLY A 527 -17.56 8.17 21.80
CA GLY A 527 -16.48 7.88 22.74
C GLY A 527 -16.74 8.27 24.18
N ILE A 528 -15.76 7.96 25.03
CA ILE A 528 -15.63 8.54 26.36
C ILE A 528 -14.72 9.77 26.28
N SER A 529 -15.24 10.89 26.78
CA SER A 529 -14.47 12.07 27.15
C SER A 529 -14.28 12.10 28.67
N ARG A 530 -13.07 12.41 29.15
CA ARG A 530 -12.84 12.68 30.57
C ARG A 530 -12.43 14.13 30.80
N ASP A 531 -13.17 14.82 31.67
CA ASP A 531 -12.93 16.20 32.07
C ASP A 531 -12.85 16.27 33.61
N GLY A 532 -11.64 16.31 34.16
CA GLY A 532 -11.37 16.29 35.60
C GLY A 532 -11.72 14.94 36.23
N SER A 533 -12.73 14.96 37.11
CA SER A 533 -13.39 13.77 37.67
C SER A 533 -14.37 13.12 36.70
N ASP A 534 -14.88 13.88 35.73
CA ASP A 534 -16.15 13.57 35.09
C ASP A 534 -15.93 12.77 33.81
N TYR A 535 -16.61 11.63 33.74
CA TYR A 535 -16.66 10.78 32.56
C TYR A 535 -17.93 11.12 31.79
N LYS A 536 -17.80 11.37 30.50
CA LYS A 536 -18.92 11.70 29.62
C LYS A 536 -18.95 10.77 28.42
N LEU A 537 -20.14 10.34 28.05
CA LEU A 537 -20.40 9.77 26.74
C LEU A 537 -20.60 10.92 25.75
N THR A 538 -19.75 11.02 24.74
CA THR A 538 -19.77 12.11 23.74
C THR A 538 -19.87 11.54 22.32
N VAL A 539 -20.66 12.20 21.47
CA VAL A 539 -20.68 12.02 20.02
C VAL A 539 -20.29 13.33 19.35
N VAL A 540 -19.30 13.27 18.46
CA VAL A 540 -18.77 14.43 17.73
C VAL A 540 -18.91 14.19 16.24
N HIS A 541 -19.50 15.15 15.54
CA HIS A 541 -19.67 15.17 14.08
C HIS A 541 -18.73 16.20 13.45
N SER A 542 -18.51 16.10 12.14
CA SER A 542 -17.85 17.15 11.34
C SER A 542 -16.45 17.56 11.83
N VAL A 543 -15.65 16.58 12.29
CA VAL A 543 -14.19 16.76 12.37
C VAL A 543 -13.67 16.76 10.93
N ILE A 544 -13.05 17.86 10.48
CA ILE A 544 -12.77 18.08 9.05
C ILE A 544 -11.28 18.26 8.81
N LEU A 545 -10.78 17.54 7.82
CA LEU A 545 -9.56 17.79 7.08
C LEU A 545 -9.90 18.68 5.88
N SER A 546 -9.16 19.76 5.67
CA SER A 546 -9.34 20.61 4.48
C SER A 546 -8.95 19.85 3.21
N GLU A 547 -9.78 19.90 2.17
CA GLU A 547 -9.46 19.29 0.87
C GLU A 547 -8.52 20.16 0.02
N GLU A 548 -8.26 21.41 0.45
CA GLU A 548 -7.29 22.30 -0.18
C GLU A 548 -5.88 22.05 0.37
N THR A 549 -5.74 21.99 1.69
CA THR A 549 -4.44 21.96 2.39
C THR A 549 -4.10 20.61 3.02
N TRP A 550 -5.05 19.69 3.13
CA TRP A 550 -4.93 18.39 3.81
C TRP A 550 -4.44 18.48 5.27
N THR A 551 -4.74 19.61 5.90
CA THR A 551 -4.56 19.89 7.33
C THR A 551 -5.91 19.94 8.05
N ALA A 552 -5.92 19.72 9.36
CA ALA A 552 -7.14 19.74 10.17
C ALA A 552 -7.71 21.17 10.28
N SER A 553 -8.96 21.36 9.85
CA SER A 553 -9.66 22.67 9.83
C SER A 553 -10.86 22.73 10.76
N SER A 554 -11.37 21.59 11.23
CA SER A 554 -12.40 21.52 12.29
C SER A 554 -12.07 20.42 13.30
N ASN A 555 -12.20 20.75 14.59
CA ASN A 555 -12.13 19.79 15.70
C ASN A 555 -13.46 19.03 15.92
N GLY A 556 -14.48 19.34 15.11
CA GLY A 556 -15.81 18.78 15.20
C GLY A 556 -16.77 19.59 16.09
N THR A 557 -18.02 19.17 16.07
CA THR A 557 -19.12 19.71 16.87
C THR A 557 -19.69 18.57 17.72
N VAL A 558 -19.81 18.79 19.02
CA VAL A 558 -20.51 17.86 19.91
C VAL A 558 -21.99 17.83 19.51
N ASN A 559 -22.45 16.68 19.02
CA ASN A 559 -23.83 16.47 18.63
C ASN A 559 -24.67 15.98 19.83
N ALA A 560 -24.11 15.08 20.64
CA ALA A 560 -24.71 14.65 21.90
C ALA A 560 -23.64 14.42 22.96
N GLU A 561 -23.92 14.84 24.19
CA GLU A 561 -23.06 14.59 25.35
C GLU A 561 -23.92 14.35 26.60
N LYS A 562 -23.52 13.40 27.44
CA LYS A 562 -24.07 13.22 28.80
C LYS A 562 -23.02 12.63 29.74
N SER A 563 -23.08 13.00 31.02
CA SER A 563 -22.30 12.33 32.06
C SER A 563 -22.66 10.84 32.12
N ILE A 564 -21.66 9.99 32.35
CA ILE A 564 -21.81 8.54 32.48
C ILE A 564 -21.00 8.04 33.68
N ALA A 565 -21.57 7.15 34.47
CA ALA A 565 -20.83 6.54 35.57
C ALA A 565 -19.70 5.65 35.01
N LYS A 566 -18.48 5.75 35.57
CA LYS A 566 -17.35 4.89 35.17
C LYS A 566 -17.70 3.40 35.26
N GLY A 567 -18.48 3.01 36.26
CA GLY A 567 -18.86 1.61 36.50
C GLY A 567 -17.63 0.72 36.68
N ASN A 568 -17.59 -0.41 35.98
CA ASN A 568 -16.43 -1.31 35.89
C ASN A 568 -15.34 -0.83 34.88
N GLY A 569 -15.51 0.37 34.31
CA GLY A 569 -14.63 0.93 33.29
C GLY A 569 -14.67 0.21 31.94
N LYS A 570 -15.74 -0.54 31.62
CA LYS A 570 -15.93 -1.17 30.31
C LYS A 570 -17.14 -0.58 29.58
N ILE A 571 -16.99 -0.36 28.28
CA ILE A 571 -18.07 0.11 27.41
C ILE A 571 -17.95 -0.52 26.02
N TRP A 572 -19.11 -0.77 25.42
CA TRP A 572 -19.23 -1.20 24.03
C TRP A 572 -19.65 -0.01 23.19
N PHE A 573 -18.97 0.22 22.07
CA PHE A 573 -19.38 1.19 21.05
C PHE A 573 -19.67 0.47 19.74
N ARG A 574 -20.74 0.87 19.06
CA ARG A 574 -21.15 0.31 17.78
C ARG A 574 -21.54 1.40 16.79
N GLY A 575 -20.94 1.36 15.61
CA GLY A 575 -21.41 2.08 14.43
C GLY A 575 -22.15 1.14 13.49
N ASN A 576 -23.35 1.54 13.06
CA ASN A 576 -24.12 0.93 11.97
C ASN A 576 -24.07 1.89 10.78
N LEU A 577 -23.63 1.42 9.61
CA LEU A 577 -23.27 2.29 8.48
C LEU A 577 -23.86 1.79 7.16
N ASP A 578 -24.36 2.70 6.31
CA ASP A 578 -24.76 2.40 4.92
C ASP A 578 -23.65 2.78 3.93
N ALA A 579 -22.93 1.77 3.42
CA ALA A 579 -21.77 1.93 2.55
C ALA A 579 -22.10 1.88 1.05
N ARG A 580 -23.39 1.90 0.68
CA ARG A 580 -23.82 1.85 -0.73
C ARG A 580 -23.73 3.23 -1.38
N PRO A 581 -23.21 3.38 -2.61
CA PRO A 581 -23.23 4.65 -3.34
C PRO A 581 -24.64 5.20 -3.61
N THR A 582 -25.64 4.32 -3.64
CA THR A 582 -27.08 4.60 -3.75
C THR A 582 -27.83 4.55 -2.39
N GLY A 583 -27.12 4.30 -1.29
CA GLY A 583 -27.70 4.20 0.05
C GLY A 583 -27.96 5.53 0.74
N THR A 584 -28.40 5.47 2.00
CA THR A 584 -28.63 6.65 2.85
C THR A 584 -27.34 7.40 3.20
N LYS A 585 -26.19 6.71 3.12
CA LYS A 585 -24.85 7.22 3.48
C LYS A 585 -24.78 7.71 4.92
N LEU A 586 -25.61 7.16 5.80
CA LEU A 586 -25.60 7.48 7.22
C LEU A 586 -24.70 6.51 7.99
N VAL A 587 -24.10 7.02 9.08
CA VAL A 587 -23.66 6.19 10.21
C VAL A 587 -24.46 6.59 11.45
N GLN A 588 -25.10 5.62 12.11
CA GLN A 588 -25.69 5.77 13.43
C GLN A 588 -24.76 5.16 14.46
N PHE A 589 -24.46 5.90 15.52
CA PHE A 589 -23.72 5.40 16.66
C PHE A 589 -24.66 4.92 17.78
N SER A 590 -24.20 3.90 18.50
CA SER A 590 -24.86 3.32 19.67
C SER A 590 -23.82 2.85 20.68
N TYR A 591 -24.24 2.74 21.94
CA TYR A 591 -23.39 2.25 23.03
C TYR A 591 -24.12 1.22 23.90
N SER A 592 -23.36 0.42 24.62
CA SER A 592 -23.88 -0.53 25.63
C SER A 592 -22.94 -0.58 26.83
N THR A 593 -23.50 -0.72 28.03
CA THR A 593 -22.77 -0.86 29.31
C THR A 593 -22.90 -2.25 29.94
N ASP A 594 -23.74 -3.10 29.36
CA ASP A 594 -24.00 -4.50 29.76
C ASP A 594 -23.44 -5.53 28.75
N GLY A 595 -23.05 -5.08 27.56
CA GLY A 595 -22.62 -5.91 26.43
C GLY A 595 -23.75 -6.49 25.59
N THR A 596 -25.01 -6.23 25.95
CA THR A 596 -26.21 -6.83 25.32
C THR A 596 -27.20 -5.80 24.81
N THR A 597 -27.53 -4.77 25.60
CA THR A 597 -28.52 -3.75 25.28
C THR A 597 -27.85 -2.53 24.67
N PHE A 598 -27.98 -2.36 23.35
CA PHE A 598 -27.43 -1.20 22.65
C PHE A 598 -28.45 -0.06 22.54
N THR A 599 -28.04 1.13 22.96
CA THR A 599 -28.83 2.37 22.90
C THR A 599 -28.22 3.30 21.87
N ASN A 600 -29.00 3.75 20.88
CA ASN A 600 -28.57 4.80 19.94
C ASN A 600 -28.27 6.10 20.71
N PHE A 601 -27.20 6.79 20.32
CA PHE A 601 -26.80 8.04 20.96
C PHE A 601 -26.14 8.96 19.92
N GLY A 602 -26.53 10.23 19.95
CA GLY A 602 -26.33 11.15 18.83
C GLY A 602 -27.28 10.87 17.66
N ASP A 603 -27.46 11.90 16.83
CA ASP A 603 -28.14 11.79 15.53
C ASP A 603 -27.30 10.95 14.55
N PRO A 604 -27.89 10.46 13.44
CA PRO A 604 -27.09 9.91 12.34
C PRO A 604 -26.17 10.97 11.72
N PHE A 605 -24.93 10.60 11.39
CA PHE A 605 -24.01 11.44 10.62
C PHE A 605 -24.02 11.05 9.14
N THR A 606 -24.20 12.02 8.24
CA THR A 606 -24.09 11.81 6.79
C THR A 606 -22.62 11.78 6.36
N LEU A 607 -22.20 10.63 5.85
CA LEU A 607 -20.86 10.36 5.34
C LEU A 607 -20.58 11.18 4.08
N TYR A 608 -19.35 11.66 3.97
CA TYR A 608 -18.91 12.48 2.84
C TYR A 608 -18.37 11.62 1.69
N THR A 609 -18.88 11.85 0.48
CA THR A 609 -18.59 11.01 -0.68
C THR A 609 -17.70 11.65 -1.74
N ASN A 610 -17.02 12.76 -1.44
CA ASN A 610 -16.07 13.32 -2.41
C ASN A 610 -14.84 12.42 -2.57
N TRP A 611 -14.34 12.33 -3.80
CA TRP A 611 -13.27 11.40 -4.19
C TRP A 611 -11.86 11.91 -3.84
N ALA A 612 -11.68 13.20 -3.56
CA ALA A 612 -10.35 13.83 -3.46
C ALA A 612 -9.44 13.20 -2.40
N TYR A 613 -9.98 12.73 -1.26
CA TYR A 613 -9.23 11.99 -0.22
C TYR A 613 -8.79 10.57 -0.64
N PHE A 614 -9.23 10.09 -1.81
CA PHE A 614 -9.04 8.76 -2.40
C PHE A 614 -9.64 7.57 -1.63
N MET A 615 -9.29 7.39 -0.36
CA MET A 615 -9.75 6.22 0.41
C MET A 615 -11.24 6.25 0.72
N GLY A 616 -11.82 5.08 0.97
CA GLY A 616 -13.10 4.91 1.62
C GLY A 616 -13.09 5.30 3.10
N TYR A 617 -14.26 5.27 3.74
CA TYR A 617 -14.35 5.33 5.21
C TYR A 617 -13.71 4.08 5.85
N ARG A 618 -13.32 4.23 7.11
CA ARG A 618 -12.78 3.15 7.96
C ARG A 618 -13.43 3.16 9.34
N TRP A 619 -13.39 2.03 10.03
CA TRP A 619 -13.54 2.02 11.49
C TRP A 619 -12.21 2.40 12.13
N GLY A 620 -12.20 3.44 12.96
CA GLY A 620 -11.01 3.88 13.70
C GLY A 620 -11.20 3.76 15.21
N VAL A 621 -10.18 3.27 15.92
CA VAL A 621 -10.11 3.24 17.39
C VAL A 621 -8.94 4.12 17.83
N PHE A 622 -9.19 5.05 18.75
CA PHE A 622 -8.25 6.12 19.09
C PHE A 622 -8.13 6.34 20.59
N ASN A 623 -7.01 6.93 21.02
CA ASN A 623 -6.86 7.53 22.34
C ASN A 623 -5.88 8.70 22.28
N TYR A 624 -6.32 9.89 22.65
CA TYR A 624 -5.48 11.10 22.72
C TYR A 624 -5.85 11.97 23.92
N ALA A 625 -4.91 12.81 24.36
CA ALA A 625 -5.10 13.71 25.48
C ALA A 625 -5.28 15.15 25.00
N THR A 626 -6.18 15.91 25.63
CA THR A 626 -6.32 17.37 25.40
C THR A 626 -5.47 18.20 26.38
N LYS A 627 -4.92 17.59 27.43
CA LYS A 627 -4.19 18.26 28.53
C LYS A 627 -2.76 17.76 28.70
N ALA A 628 -2.60 16.50 29.10
CA ALA A 628 -1.30 15.88 29.38
C ALA A 628 -1.31 14.39 29.05
N LEU A 629 -0.16 13.85 28.64
CA LEU A 629 -0.01 12.41 28.39
C LEU A 629 0.03 11.61 29.70
N GLY A 630 -0.42 10.36 29.65
CA GLY A 630 -0.32 9.41 30.77
C GLY A 630 -1.48 8.42 30.88
N GLY A 631 -2.62 8.74 30.28
CA GLY A 631 -3.78 7.85 30.25
C GLY A 631 -3.71 6.77 29.17
N SER A 632 -4.49 5.69 29.36
CA SER A 632 -4.55 4.56 28.44
C SER A 632 -5.94 3.90 28.39
N VAL A 633 -6.23 3.28 27.24
CA VAL A 633 -7.42 2.46 26.99
C VAL A 633 -6.97 1.09 26.47
N LYS A 634 -7.73 0.02 26.73
CA LYS A 634 -7.51 -1.30 26.13
C LYS A 634 -8.70 -1.70 25.26
N LEU A 635 -8.46 -1.83 23.95
CA LEU A 635 -9.35 -2.48 23.00
C LEU A 635 -9.28 -4.00 23.23
N THR A 636 -10.34 -4.59 23.79
CA THR A 636 -10.38 -6.02 24.14
C THR A 636 -11.02 -6.88 23.05
N SER A 637 -11.88 -6.30 22.21
CA SER A 637 -12.36 -6.93 20.97
C SER A 637 -12.85 -5.90 19.96
N PHE A 638 -12.74 -6.24 18.67
CA PHE A 638 -13.48 -5.65 17.56
C PHE A 638 -14.33 -6.74 16.89
N VAL A 639 -15.58 -6.43 16.56
CA VAL A 639 -16.49 -7.28 15.79
C VAL A 639 -16.93 -6.51 14.55
N GLY A 640 -16.49 -6.98 13.38
CA GLY A 640 -16.96 -6.52 12.08
C GLY A 640 -18.06 -7.45 11.56
N GLY A 641 -19.24 -6.92 11.27
CA GLY A 641 -20.40 -7.67 10.78
C GLY A 641 -21.19 -6.89 9.73
N GLN A 642 -22.31 -7.48 9.28
CA GLN A 642 -23.30 -6.76 8.48
C GLN A 642 -24.52 -6.43 9.35
N TYR A 643 -25.05 -5.22 9.20
CA TYR A 643 -26.32 -4.78 9.77
C TYR A 643 -27.41 -4.80 8.70
N THR A 644 -28.61 -5.26 9.06
CA THR A 644 -29.82 -5.11 8.24
C THR A 644 -30.63 -3.97 8.84
N PRO A 645 -30.87 -2.85 8.12
CA PRO A 645 -31.57 -1.66 8.59
C PRO A 645 -32.85 -1.93 9.39
#